data_AF-A0A124E4M9-F1
#
_entry.id   AF-A0A124E4M9-F1
#
_cell.length_a   1.000
_cell.length_b   1.000
_cell.length_c   1.000
_cell.angle_alpha   90.00
_cell.angle_beta   90.00
_cell.angle_gamma   90.00
#
_symmetry.space_group_name_H-M   'P 1'
#
loop_
_entity.id
_entity.type
_entity.pdbx_description
1 polymer ?
#
loop_
_entity_poly.entity_id
_entity_poly.type
_entity_poly.pdbx_seq_one_letter_code
_entity_poly.pdbx_strand_id
1 'polypeptide(L)'
;DGQLRYAGRSDEQVKVRGYRIELGEIQAALADLDGVQQAVVVVREDQPGDKRLVGYITGSAEPAVVRAQLSQRLPAYMVPTAVVVLDALPLTVNGKLDKRSLPAPEYADTDHYRAPSTATEEILAGIYAQVLGLERVGVDDSFFDLGGDSLTAMRLIAAVNAGFEADVSVRTLFDAPTIAQLAPHIKAGSGGRPQLVARQRPDVIPLSYAQQRLWFLEQLQGPSSIYNMAVALRLDGNLDAAALGQALADVVGRHESLRTKFGAVDGIPQQLVVPAGQAELGWQVVDASGWSADRLKEEAGAVGRRHFDLTQEIPLRATLFRVAEEQHVLVAVVHHIAADGWSITPFVADLGSAYASRCAGRAPEWAPLSVQYADYTLWQQEWLGSTSDPDSVIATQLAYWEQELADLPERLELPTDRPYPPVADYQGSSVAVEWPAELQQQVARVAREHGATSFMVVQAALAALLAELSASSDVAVGIATAGRSDPGLDELVGFFVNTLVLRLDLGGDPTVSDLLDQVRRRGLAAFEHQDVPFEALVERLNPARSLTHHPLVQVMVSWQNFAAEQATSLRLGDVQATPLDAETRTARMDLVFSLAERFNDAGAPAGIGGVVEFRTDVFDAASVRTLVKRLQRVLAAITADTAQRLSSVGVLDAADCARLDEVGHRSVLLRPVVESSVPALFGVQVECAPDAVAVRFEGCSLSYRELDEASNRLAHLLAEYGAG
;
A
#
# COMPACT_ATOMS: atom_id res chain seq x y z
N ASP A 1 26.28 -14.89 -23.15
CA ASP A 1 27.50 -15.17 -23.95
C ASP A 1 28.35 -16.33 -23.43
N GLY A 2 27.87 -17.16 -22.49
CA GLY A 2 28.64 -18.30 -21.98
C GLY A 2 29.90 -17.93 -21.17
N GLN A 3 30.08 -16.66 -20.80
CA GLN A 3 31.21 -16.22 -19.99
C GLN A 3 30.97 -16.51 -18.50
N LEU A 4 31.97 -17.10 -17.86
CA LEU A 4 32.01 -17.34 -16.42
C LEU A 4 32.50 -16.08 -15.70
N ARG A 5 31.66 -15.49 -14.84
CA ARG A 5 32.06 -14.45 -13.90
C ARG A 5 32.62 -15.08 -12.64
N TYR A 6 33.85 -14.71 -12.29
CA TYR A 6 34.47 -15.10 -11.03
C TYR A 6 33.73 -14.44 -9.86
N ALA A 7 33.09 -15.22 -9.00
CA ALA A 7 32.24 -14.76 -7.90
C ALA A 7 32.94 -14.82 -6.52
N GLY A 8 34.27 -14.90 -6.48
CA GLY A 8 35.02 -15.12 -5.23
C GLY A 8 34.93 -16.56 -4.71
N ARG A 9 35.45 -16.81 -3.50
CA ARG A 9 35.40 -18.13 -2.85
C ARG A 9 34.29 -18.15 -1.78
N SER A 10 33.55 -19.26 -1.68
CA SER A 10 32.47 -19.45 -0.70
C SER A 10 32.89 -19.43 0.78
N ASP A 11 34.19 -19.39 1.08
CA ASP A 11 34.75 -19.35 2.43
C ASP A 11 35.06 -17.93 2.95
N GLU A 12 34.76 -16.87 2.19
CA GLU A 12 34.96 -15.47 2.61
C GLU A 12 33.66 -14.72 2.98
N GLN A 13 32.50 -15.40 2.93
CA GLN A 13 31.25 -14.88 3.48
C GLN A 13 31.35 -14.73 5.00
N VAL A 14 31.02 -13.54 5.48
CA VAL A 14 31.02 -13.22 6.91
C VAL A 14 29.64 -12.79 7.38
N LYS A 15 29.33 -13.09 8.65
CA LYS A 15 28.14 -12.55 9.32
C LYS A 15 28.51 -11.33 10.15
N VAL A 16 27.93 -10.18 9.81
CA VAL A 16 28.09 -8.90 10.53
C VAL A 16 26.71 -8.30 10.74
N ARG A 17 26.36 -7.97 12.00
CA ARG A 17 25.07 -7.37 12.38
C ARG A 17 23.83 -8.11 11.82
N GLY A 18 23.89 -9.44 11.75
CA GLY A 18 22.80 -10.28 11.23
C GLY A 18 22.83 -10.52 9.71
N TYR A 19 23.60 -9.75 8.95
CA TYR A 19 23.70 -9.86 7.49
C TYR A 19 24.82 -10.81 7.06
N ARG A 20 24.58 -11.61 6.01
CA ARG A 20 25.64 -12.34 5.28
C ARG A 20 26.22 -11.40 4.23
N ILE A 21 27.52 -11.13 4.33
CA ILE A 21 28.21 -10.12 3.52
C ILE A 21 29.37 -10.78 2.77
N GLU A 22 29.46 -10.47 1.47
CA GLU A 22 30.59 -10.83 0.62
C GLU A 22 31.64 -9.71 0.66
N LEU A 23 32.77 -9.95 1.33
CA LEU A 23 33.81 -8.92 1.48
C LEU A 23 34.41 -8.48 0.15
N GLY A 24 34.41 -9.36 -0.85
CA GLY A 24 34.91 -9.07 -2.20
C GLY A 24 34.13 -7.98 -2.93
N GLU A 25 32.82 -7.87 -2.70
CA GLU A 25 31.97 -6.84 -3.30
C GLU A 25 32.32 -5.45 -2.78
N ILE A 26 32.46 -5.34 -1.46
CA ILE A 26 32.86 -4.09 -0.79
C ILE A 26 34.29 -3.72 -1.20
N GLN A 27 35.19 -4.70 -1.29
CA GLN A 27 36.57 -4.48 -1.71
C GLN A 27 36.66 -3.97 -3.15
N ALA A 28 35.87 -4.51 -4.08
CA ALA A 28 35.82 -4.03 -5.46
C ALA A 28 35.27 -2.59 -5.52
N ALA A 29 34.18 -2.32 -4.81
CA ALA A 29 33.62 -0.96 -4.73
C ALA A 29 34.60 0.06 -4.12
N LEU A 30 35.42 -0.37 -3.15
CA LEU A 30 36.46 0.45 -2.52
C LEU A 30 37.64 0.70 -3.46
N ALA A 31 38.03 -0.29 -4.27
CA ALA A 31 39.11 -0.19 -5.24
C ALA A 31 38.77 0.71 -6.45
N ASP A 32 37.48 0.84 -6.79
CA ASP A 32 36.98 1.64 -7.91
C ASP A 32 36.84 3.15 -7.58
N LEU A 33 37.31 3.59 -6.41
CA LEU A 33 37.25 5.00 -6.00
C LEU A 33 38.54 5.75 -6.33
N ASP A 34 38.40 6.99 -6.79
CA ASP A 34 39.51 7.84 -7.18
C ASP A 34 40.48 8.07 -6.01
N GLY A 35 41.77 7.84 -6.27
CA GLY A 35 42.84 7.98 -5.27
C GLY A 35 43.12 6.73 -4.44
N VAL A 36 42.35 5.64 -4.61
CA VAL A 36 42.64 4.32 -4.03
C VAL A 36 43.51 3.51 -4.99
N GLN A 37 44.64 2.98 -4.51
CA GLN A 37 45.55 2.14 -5.31
C GLN A 37 45.38 0.64 -5.01
N GLN A 38 45.20 0.29 -3.74
CA GLN A 38 44.88 -1.05 -3.30
C GLN A 38 43.83 -0.96 -2.19
N ALA A 39 42.93 -1.94 -2.15
CA ALA A 39 41.84 -2.01 -1.18
C ALA A 39 41.72 -3.42 -0.64
N VAL A 40 41.48 -3.54 0.66
CA VAL A 40 41.14 -4.78 1.35
C VAL A 40 40.04 -4.51 2.36
N VAL A 41 39.05 -5.39 2.44
CA VAL A 41 38.04 -5.32 3.50
C VAL A 41 38.16 -6.55 4.39
N VAL A 42 38.16 -6.33 5.71
CA VAL A 42 38.21 -7.39 6.70
C VAL A 42 37.14 -7.18 7.77
N VAL A 43 36.72 -8.27 8.41
CA VAL A 43 35.97 -8.20 9.67
C VAL A 43 36.96 -8.18 10.81
N ARG A 44 36.83 -7.17 11.67
CA ARG A 44 37.53 -7.09 12.95
C ARG A 44 36.57 -7.31 14.10
N GLU A 45 37.10 -7.87 15.17
CA GLU A 45 36.42 -8.05 16.46
C GLU A 45 37.39 -7.55 17.54
N ASP A 46 37.48 -6.23 17.68
CA ASP A 46 38.38 -5.60 18.66
C ASP A 46 37.77 -5.63 20.08
N GLN A 47 36.45 -5.88 20.21
CA GLN A 47 35.75 -6.21 21.46
C GLN A 47 34.98 -7.53 21.28
N PRO A 48 34.95 -8.44 22.27
CA PRO A 48 34.24 -9.73 22.14
C PRO A 48 32.75 -9.53 21.79
N GLY A 49 32.32 -10.14 20.69
CA GLY A 49 30.94 -10.07 20.19
C GLY A 49 30.64 -8.91 19.23
N ASP A 50 31.54 -7.93 19.08
CA ASP A 50 31.34 -6.76 18.23
C ASP A 50 32.15 -6.87 16.92
N LYS A 51 31.55 -7.54 15.93
CA LYS A 51 32.13 -7.69 14.60
C LYS A 51 31.85 -6.47 13.74
N ARG A 52 32.90 -5.83 13.22
CA ARG A 52 32.82 -4.62 12.39
C ARG A 52 33.58 -4.81 11.08
N LEU A 53 33.06 -4.23 10.01
CA LEU A 53 33.75 -4.16 8.72
C LEU A 53 34.77 -3.01 8.75
N VAL A 54 36.01 -3.27 8.35
CA VAL A 54 37.06 -2.26 8.22
C VAL A 54 37.69 -2.37 6.84
N GLY A 55 37.72 -1.25 6.13
CA GLY A 55 38.39 -1.10 4.84
C GLY A 55 39.81 -0.58 5.05
N TYR A 56 40.80 -1.22 4.45
CA TYR A 56 42.18 -0.76 4.41
C TYR A 56 42.52 -0.39 2.97
N ILE A 57 43.01 0.84 2.78
CA ILE A 57 43.36 1.36 1.47
C ILE A 57 44.80 1.84 1.45
N THR A 58 45.42 1.82 0.27
CA THR A 58 46.65 2.56 -0.02
C THR A 58 46.35 3.65 -1.05
N GLY A 59 47.13 4.73 -1.07
CA GLY A 59 46.96 5.84 -2.01
C GLY A 59 46.72 7.17 -1.30
N SER A 60 46.16 8.14 -2.03
CA SER A 60 45.95 9.51 -1.57
C SER A 60 44.50 9.83 -1.22
N ALA A 61 43.60 8.84 -1.28
CA ALA A 61 42.18 9.04 -1.00
C ALA A 61 41.95 9.33 0.50
N GLU A 62 41.08 10.29 0.78
CA GLU A 62 40.73 10.68 2.14
C GLU A 62 39.64 9.75 2.72
N PRO A 63 39.84 9.11 3.90
CA PRO A 63 38.92 8.11 4.46
C PRO A 63 37.46 8.53 4.54
N ALA A 64 37.19 9.77 4.95
CA ALA A 64 35.82 10.28 5.10
C ALA A 64 35.10 10.41 3.76
N VAL A 65 35.81 10.90 2.73
CA VAL A 65 35.29 11.05 1.36
C VAL A 65 35.03 9.68 0.74
N VAL A 66 35.98 8.75 0.88
CA VAL A 66 35.86 7.37 0.39
C VAL A 66 34.63 6.68 0.99
N ARG A 67 34.42 6.82 2.31
CA ARG A 67 33.28 6.21 2.98
C ARG A 67 31.95 6.83 2.55
N ALA A 68 31.88 8.16 2.38
CA ALA A 68 30.69 8.83 1.87
C ALA A 68 30.34 8.42 0.43
N GLN A 69 31.36 8.19 -0.40
CA GLN A 69 31.15 7.68 -1.76
C GLN A 69 30.70 6.22 -1.77
N LEU A 70 31.18 5.38 -0.83
CA LEU A 70 30.69 4.01 -0.65
C LEU A 70 29.23 3.98 -0.22
N SER A 71 28.80 4.86 0.69
CA SER A 71 27.40 4.88 1.18
C SER A 71 26.40 5.30 0.11
N GLN A 72 26.84 5.93 -0.97
CA GLN A 72 26.01 6.20 -2.15
C GLN A 72 25.90 4.99 -3.09
N ARG A 73 26.80 4.00 -2.97
CA ARG A 73 26.91 2.85 -3.88
C ARG A 73 26.53 1.51 -3.25
N LEU A 74 26.62 1.41 -1.92
CA LEU A 74 26.38 0.19 -1.15
C LEU A 74 25.31 0.41 -0.09
N PRO A 75 24.52 -0.63 0.26
CA PRO A 75 23.65 -0.59 1.43
C PRO A 75 24.40 -0.25 2.72
N ALA A 76 23.75 0.42 3.67
CA ALA A 76 24.38 0.91 4.90
C ALA A 76 25.13 -0.18 5.69
N TYR A 77 24.63 -1.42 5.70
CA TYR A 77 25.26 -2.54 6.40
C TYR A 77 26.52 -3.10 5.70
N MET A 78 26.74 -2.77 4.42
CA MET A 78 27.93 -3.15 3.65
C MET A 78 29.03 -2.08 3.66
N VAL A 79 28.73 -0.86 4.09
CA VAL A 79 29.72 0.21 4.19
C VAL A 79 30.66 -0.06 5.38
N PRO A 80 32.00 -0.12 5.18
CA PRO A 80 32.94 -0.29 6.29
C PRO A 80 32.77 0.77 7.38
N THR A 81 32.77 0.34 8.63
CA THR A 81 32.66 1.22 9.80
C THR A 81 33.84 2.16 9.92
N ALA A 82 35.01 1.75 9.43
CA ALA A 82 36.20 2.60 9.33
C ALA A 82 36.95 2.30 8.03
N VAL A 83 37.60 3.35 7.48
CA VAL A 83 38.56 3.23 6.37
C VAL A 83 39.92 3.72 6.88
N VAL A 84 40.94 2.88 6.74
CA VAL A 84 42.31 3.18 7.23
C VAL A 84 43.26 3.26 6.04
N VAL A 85 43.97 4.38 5.92
CA VAL A 85 45.02 4.56 4.91
C VAL A 85 46.32 3.97 5.43
N LEU A 86 46.95 3.13 4.61
CA LEU A 86 48.27 2.54 4.86
C LEU A 86 49.23 2.96 3.76
N ASP A 87 50.51 3.10 4.10
CA ASP A 87 51.57 3.31 3.11
C ASP A 87 51.71 2.08 2.19
N ALA A 88 51.51 0.88 2.73
CA ALA A 88 51.48 -0.39 1.98
C ALA A 88 50.69 -1.46 2.74
N LEU A 89 50.05 -2.38 2.02
CA LEU A 89 49.40 -3.54 2.64
C LEU A 89 50.44 -4.52 3.21
N PRO A 90 50.32 -4.95 4.49
CA PRO A 90 51.26 -5.90 5.07
C PRO A 90 51.05 -7.29 4.46
N LEU A 91 52.13 -7.89 3.96
CA LEU A 91 52.12 -9.22 3.34
C LEU A 91 52.96 -10.19 4.17
N THR A 92 52.49 -11.42 4.29
CA THR A 92 53.24 -12.57 4.81
C THR A 92 54.40 -12.94 3.87
N VAL A 93 55.33 -13.76 4.36
CA VAL A 93 56.47 -14.29 3.56
C VAL A 93 56.06 -15.02 2.27
N ASN A 94 54.80 -15.45 2.15
CA ASN A 94 54.24 -16.12 0.99
C ASN A 94 53.44 -15.17 0.06
N GLY A 95 53.53 -13.85 0.27
CA GLY A 95 52.85 -12.84 -0.57
C GLY A 95 51.34 -12.71 -0.33
N LYS A 96 50.78 -13.33 0.72
CA LYS A 96 49.37 -13.15 1.12
C LYS A 96 49.23 -12.05 2.16
N LEU A 97 48.10 -11.36 2.19
CA LEU A 97 47.77 -10.36 3.21
C LEU A 97 47.94 -10.91 4.64
N ASP A 98 48.73 -10.21 5.45
CA ASP A 98 48.84 -10.48 6.88
C ASP A 98 47.77 -9.71 7.65
N LYS A 99 46.59 -10.32 7.82
CA LYS A 99 45.45 -9.73 8.54
C LYS A 99 45.79 -9.39 10.00
N ARG A 100 46.79 -10.03 10.62
CA ARG A 100 47.17 -9.80 12.03
C ARG A 100 48.00 -8.53 12.21
N SER A 101 48.70 -8.12 11.16
CA SER A 101 49.54 -6.91 11.15
C SER A 101 48.79 -5.65 10.75
N LEU A 102 47.49 -5.74 10.43
CA LEU A 102 46.67 -4.57 10.12
C LEU A 102 46.42 -3.75 11.40
N PRO A 103 46.72 -2.44 11.41
CA PRO A 103 46.51 -1.60 12.58
C PRO A 103 45.02 -1.51 12.93
N ALA A 104 44.72 -1.43 14.22
CA ALA A 104 43.35 -1.15 14.65
C ALA A 104 42.96 0.27 14.20
N PRO A 105 41.77 0.48 13.62
CA PRO A 105 41.31 1.81 13.28
C PRO A 105 41.15 2.64 14.57
N GLU A 106 41.59 3.88 14.55
CA GLU A 106 41.08 4.87 15.49
C GLU A 106 39.64 5.16 15.06
N TYR A 107 38.68 4.60 15.79
CA TYR A 107 37.26 4.87 15.60
C TYR A 107 36.99 6.33 16.03
N ALA A 108 37.34 7.28 15.17
CA ALA A 108 36.76 8.61 15.26
C ALA A 108 35.23 8.44 15.18
N ASP A 109 34.52 9.01 16.15
CA ASP A 109 33.05 9.02 16.31
C ASP A 109 32.34 9.17 14.95
N THR A 110 32.02 8.04 14.33
CA THR A 110 31.41 7.99 12.99
C THR A 110 30.41 6.86 12.93
N ASP A 111 29.70 6.61 14.02
CA ASP A 111 28.26 6.53 13.85
C ASP A 111 27.82 8.00 13.66
N HIS A 112 26.97 8.30 12.67
CA HIS A 112 26.16 9.53 12.68
C HIS A 112 25.15 9.53 13.86
N TYR A 113 25.40 8.70 14.88
CA TYR A 113 24.69 8.68 16.11
C TYR A 113 25.12 9.90 16.93
N ARG A 114 24.46 11.01 16.64
CA ARG A 114 24.35 12.07 17.63
C ARG A 114 23.35 11.60 18.67
N ALA A 115 23.80 11.52 19.92
CA ALA A 115 22.91 11.24 21.04
C ALA A 115 21.94 12.44 21.23
N PRO A 116 20.71 12.19 21.69
CA PRO A 116 19.86 13.27 22.15
C PRO A 116 20.54 14.05 23.27
N SER A 117 20.49 15.37 23.18
CA SER A 117 21.18 16.32 24.08
C SER A 117 20.21 17.18 24.90
N THR A 118 18.93 17.15 24.55
CA THR A 118 17.85 17.85 25.25
C THR A 118 16.74 16.86 25.67
N ALA A 119 15.97 17.19 26.70
CA ALA A 119 14.83 16.37 27.13
C ALA A 119 13.81 16.15 26.01
N THR A 120 13.59 17.16 25.14
CA THR A 120 12.75 17.03 23.95
C THR A 120 13.31 16.01 22.97
N GLU A 121 14.61 16.08 22.66
CA GLU A 121 15.29 15.12 21.79
C GLU A 121 15.27 13.69 22.39
N GLU A 122 15.41 13.54 23.72
CA GLU A 122 15.37 12.22 24.39
C GLU A 122 13.99 11.57 24.29
N ILE A 123 12.92 12.34 24.54
CA ILE A 123 11.55 11.86 24.42
C ILE A 123 11.26 11.51 22.95
N LEU A 124 11.65 12.37 22.00
CA LEU A 124 11.48 12.09 20.57
C LEU A 124 12.24 10.85 20.12
N ALA A 125 13.48 10.65 20.56
CA ALA A 125 14.25 9.45 20.26
C ALA A 125 13.55 8.19 20.77
N GLY A 126 12.97 8.25 21.98
CA GLY A 126 12.14 7.17 22.52
C GLY A 126 10.90 6.88 21.67
N ILE A 127 10.18 7.93 21.26
CA ILE A 127 8.98 7.79 20.42
C ILE A 127 9.33 7.21 19.03
N TYR A 128 10.39 7.71 18.38
CA TYR A 128 10.88 7.18 17.10
C TYR A 128 11.25 5.70 17.22
N ALA A 129 12.05 5.35 18.23
CA ALA A 129 12.46 3.98 18.50
C ALA A 129 11.26 3.05 18.71
N GLN A 130 10.27 3.47 19.50
CA GLN A 130 9.07 2.69 19.77
C GLN A 130 8.20 2.49 18.52
N VAL A 131 7.98 3.56 17.75
CA VAL A 131 7.11 3.50 16.56
C VAL A 131 7.74 2.66 15.44
N LEU A 132 9.06 2.75 15.26
CA LEU A 132 9.80 2.02 14.23
C LEU A 132 10.26 0.62 14.70
N GLY A 133 10.09 0.29 15.98
CA GLY A 133 10.55 -0.99 16.55
C GLY A 133 12.08 -1.12 16.59
N LEU A 134 12.79 0.00 16.75
CA LEU A 134 14.25 0.07 16.81
C LEU A 134 14.73 0.16 18.26
N GLU A 135 15.90 -0.40 18.57
CA GLU A 135 16.49 -0.28 19.92
C GLU A 135 16.99 1.15 20.20
N ARG A 136 17.46 1.85 19.17
CA ARG A 136 18.09 3.18 19.30
C ARG A 136 17.93 3.97 18.00
N VAL A 137 17.67 5.27 18.14
CA VAL A 137 17.59 6.24 17.04
C VAL A 137 18.47 7.45 17.37
N GLY A 138 19.35 7.83 16.44
CA GLY A 138 20.18 9.02 16.50
C GLY A 138 19.37 10.26 16.12
N VAL A 139 19.73 11.43 16.65
CA VAL A 139 18.89 12.63 16.44
C VAL A 139 18.95 13.18 15.02
N ASP A 140 19.97 12.81 14.25
CA ASP A 140 20.12 13.19 12.84
C ASP A 140 19.64 12.08 11.89
N ASP A 141 19.08 10.97 12.42
CA ASP A 141 18.49 9.90 11.62
C ASP A 141 17.10 10.33 11.12
N SER A 142 16.89 10.23 9.80
CA SER A 142 15.61 10.55 9.16
C SER A 142 14.59 9.44 9.42
N PHE A 143 13.38 9.82 9.84
CA PHE A 143 12.27 8.89 10.08
C PHE A 143 12.01 7.95 8.90
N PHE A 144 12.02 8.48 7.68
CA PHE A 144 11.73 7.72 6.46
C PHE A 144 12.91 6.84 6.02
N ASP A 145 14.16 7.25 6.31
CA ASP A 145 15.34 6.42 6.02
C ASP A 145 15.44 5.21 6.95
N LEU A 146 14.85 5.32 8.15
CA LEU A 146 14.73 4.24 9.13
C LEU A 146 13.55 3.28 8.84
N GLY A 147 12.88 3.43 7.70
CA GLY A 147 11.75 2.57 7.30
C GLY A 147 10.38 3.07 7.72
N GLY A 148 10.27 4.32 8.18
CA GLY A 148 8.98 4.97 8.42
C GLY A 148 8.18 5.14 7.12
N ASP A 149 6.88 4.87 7.21
CA ASP A 149 5.88 5.07 6.16
C ASP A 149 4.80 6.07 6.61
N SER A 150 3.78 6.29 5.76
CA SER A 150 2.72 7.26 6.08
C SER A 150 1.90 6.88 7.32
N LEU A 151 1.81 5.59 7.65
CA LEU A 151 1.02 5.07 8.75
C LEU A 151 1.77 5.20 10.08
N THR A 152 3.03 4.79 10.10
CA THR A 152 3.94 4.99 11.22
C THR A 152 4.22 6.48 11.45
N ALA A 153 4.25 7.32 10.40
CA ALA A 153 4.33 8.78 10.53
C ALA A 153 3.13 9.36 11.31
N MET A 154 1.91 8.89 11.01
CA MET A 154 0.72 9.31 11.76
C MET A 154 0.80 8.88 13.23
N ARG A 155 1.31 7.67 13.51
CA ARG A 155 1.52 7.19 14.89
C ARG A 155 2.59 8.00 15.63
N LEU A 156 3.68 8.33 14.95
CA LEU A 156 4.74 9.17 15.48
C LEU A 156 4.16 10.52 15.92
N ILE A 157 3.42 11.19 15.04
CA ILE A 157 2.79 12.48 15.35
C ILE A 157 1.76 12.36 16.47
N ALA A 158 0.91 11.32 16.47
CA ALA A 158 -0.04 11.09 17.55
C ALA A 158 0.68 10.92 18.90
N ALA A 159 1.76 10.15 18.95
CA ALA A 159 2.56 9.95 20.14
C ALA A 159 3.31 11.22 20.58
N VAL A 160 3.83 12.00 19.64
CA VAL A 160 4.45 13.31 19.90
C VAL A 160 3.44 14.29 20.48
N ASN A 161 2.27 14.42 19.87
CA ASN A 161 1.22 15.33 20.32
C ASN A 161 0.68 14.92 21.69
N ALA A 162 0.51 13.61 21.95
CA ALA A 162 0.12 13.10 23.26
C ALA A 162 1.21 13.32 24.34
N GLY A 163 2.48 13.10 23.99
CA GLY A 163 3.60 13.22 24.94
C GLY A 163 3.97 14.65 25.32
N PHE A 164 3.74 15.61 24.42
CA PHE A 164 4.09 17.02 24.62
C PHE A 164 2.88 17.97 24.76
N GLU A 165 1.65 17.45 24.68
CA GLU A 165 0.44 18.28 24.53
C GLU A 165 0.58 19.30 23.40
N ALA A 166 1.14 18.84 22.27
CA ALA A 166 1.47 19.66 21.11
C ALA A 166 0.43 19.46 19.98
N ASP A 167 0.53 20.31 18.95
CA ASP A 167 -0.29 20.21 17.73
C ASP A 167 0.62 20.20 16.49
N VAL A 168 1.51 19.23 16.43
CA VAL A 168 2.41 19.03 15.29
C VAL A 168 1.62 18.32 14.18
N SER A 169 1.61 18.88 12.97
CA SER A 169 1.00 18.24 11.81
C SER A 169 1.92 17.19 11.19
N VAL A 170 1.35 16.21 10.48
CA VAL A 170 2.13 15.22 9.72
C VAL A 170 3.03 15.87 8.66
N ARG A 171 2.60 17.00 8.07
CA ARG A 171 3.42 17.78 7.14
C ARG A 171 4.72 18.25 7.78
N THR A 172 4.69 18.69 9.04
CA THR A 172 5.89 19.11 9.77
C THR A 172 6.92 17.99 9.83
N LEU A 173 6.50 16.73 10.02
CA LEU A 173 7.42 15.58 10.01
C LEU A 173 8.02 15.33 8.62
N PHE A 174 7.24 15.52 7.54
CA PHE A 174 7.77 15.41 6.18
C PHE A 174 8.79 16.51 5.85
N ASP A 175 8.56 17.72 6.36
CA ASP A 175 9.47 18.86 6.18
C ASP A 175 10.71 18.78 7.10
N ALA A 176 10.56 18.14 8.27
CA ALA A 176 11.57 18.00 9.31
C ALA A 176 11.66 16.54 9.82
N PRO A 177 12.20 15.61 9.00
CA PRO A 177 12.10 14.16 9.27
C PRO A 177 13.04 13.66 10.37
N THR A 178 14.07 14.41 10.72
CA THR A 178 15.01 14.06 11.80
C THR A 178 14.55 14.65 13.13
N ILE A 179 14.92 14.02 14.25
CA ILE A 179 14.61 14.54 15.60
C ILE A 179 15.19 15.95 15.80
N ALA A 180 16.40 16.18 15.29
CA ALA A 180 17.08 17.48 15.29
C ALA A 180 16.27 18.60 14.65
N GLN A 181 15.63 18.28 13.52
CA GLN A 181 14.82 19.22 12.77
C GLN A 181 13.41 19.33 13.35
N LEU A 182 12.84 18.25 13.87
CA LEU A 182 11.48 18.21 14.41
C LEU A 182 11.38 18.91 15.77
N ALA A 183 12.37 18.74 16.65
CA ALA A 183 12.35 19.26 18.02
C ALA A 183 12.05 20.77 18.10
N PRO A 184 12.62 21.66 17.26
CA PRO A 184 12.28 23.09 17.22
C PRO A 184 10.81 23.41 16.89
N HIS A 185 10.08 22.50 16.24
CA HIS A 185 8.68 22.69 15.88
C HIS A 185 7.70 22.27 16.98
N ILE A 186 8.17 21.61 18.04
CA ILE A 186 7.32 21.17 19.15
C ILE A 186 7.11 22.33 20.13
N LYS A 187 5.88 22.82 20.17
CA LYS A 187 5.43 23.80 21.15
C LYS A 187 4.55 23.10 22.18
N ALA A 188 5.13 22.77 23.33
CA ALA A 188 4.39 22.11 24.39
C ALA A 188 3.20 22.98 24.86
N GLY A 189 2.04 22.35 25.08
CA GLY A 189 0.81 23.02 25.50
C GLY A 189 0.14 23.88 24.41
N SER A 190 0.54 23.74 23.14
CA SER A 190 -0.16 24.36 22.02
C SER A 190 -1.35 23.54 21.51
N GLY A 191 -1.51 22.30 22.01
CA GLY A 191 -2.57 21.38 21.60
C GLY A 191 -3.96 21.84 22.02
N GLY A 192 -4.85 22.05 21.04
CA GLY A 192 -6.29 22.29 21.27
C GLY A 192 -7.12 21.01 21.35
N ARG A 193 -6.52 19.84 21.11
CA ARG A 193 -7.20 18.54 21.10
C ARG A 193 -7.35 17.98 22.52
N PRO A 194 -8.57 17.66 22.99
CA PRO A 194 -8.76 17.11 24.32
C PRO A 194 -8.14 15.72 24.43
N GLN A 195 -7.67 15.35 25.63
CA GLN A 195 -7.11 14.03 25.88
C GLN A 195 -8.19 12.95 25.81
N LEU A 196 -7.84 11.80 25.21
CA LEU A 196 -8.69 10.61 25.22
C LEU A 196 -8.58 9.90 26.59
N VAL A 197 -9.65 9.93 27.36
CA VAL A 197 -9.76 9.33 28.69
C VAL A 197 -11.09 8.60 28.83
N ALA A 198 -11.18 7.65 29.78
CA ALA A 198 -12.43 7.01 30.12
C ALA A 198 -13.44 8.04 30.67
N ARG A 199 -14.68 7.99 30.18
CA ARG A 199 -15.69 9.03 30.45
C ARG A 199 -16.95 8.44 31.06
N GLN A 200 -17.71 9.29 31.75
CA GLN A 200 -19.07 8.94 32.15
C GLN A 200 -19.94 8.84 30.89
N ARG A 201 -20.54 7.67 30.68
CA ARG A 201 -21.36 7.40 29.50
C ARG A 201 -22.78 7.95 29.69
N PRO A 202 -23.38 8.57 28.67
CA PRO A 202 -24.80 8.87 28.66
C PRO A 202 -25.63 7.57 28.59
N ASP A 203 -26.92 7.65 28.91
CA ASP A 203 -27.85 6.52 28.80
C ASP A 203 -27.94 5.98 27.37
N VAL A 204 -27.82 6.89 26.39
CA VAL A 204 -27.79 6.59 24.96
C VAL A 204 -26.40 6.87 24.43
N ILE A 205 -25.63 5.81 24.16
CA ILE A 205 -24.31 5.94 23.55
C ILE A 205 -24.50 6.07 22.03
N PRO A 206 -24.11 7.19 21.41
CA PRO A 206 -24.27 7.36 19.96
C PRO A 206 -23.31 6.44 19.20
N LEU A 207 -23.55 6.23 17.90
CA LEU A 207 -22.57 5.58 17.02
C LEU A 207 -21.43 6.55 16.70
N SER A 208 -20.21 6.03 16.56
CA SER A 208 -19.13 6.81 15.93
C SER A 208 -19.49 7.14 14.49
N TYR A 209 -18.87 8.16 13.91
CA TYR A 209 -19.18 8.51 12.52
C TYR A 209 -18.90 7.36 11.54
N ALA A 210 -17.85 6.57 11.79
CA ALA A 210 -17.55 5.37 11.02
C ALA A 210 -18.64 4.31 11.18
N GLN A 211 -19.14 4.08 12.40
CA GLN A 211 -20.24 3.14 12.62
C GLN A 211 -21.56 3.60 12.00
N GLN A 212 -21.86 4.91 12.03
CA GLN A 212 -23.08 5.47 11.42
C GLN A 212 -23.16 5.13 9.92
N ARG A 213 -22.02 5.20 9.21
CA ARG A 213 -21.90 4.79 7.80
C ARG A 213 -22.35 3.35 7.57
N LEU A 214 -21.75 2.41 8.30
CA LEU A 214 -22.04 0.99 8.10
C LEU A 214 -23.47 0.65 8.50
N TRP A 215 -23.97 1.27 9.56
CA TRP A 215 -25.36 1.13 9.98
C TRP A 215 -26.32 1.66 8.89
N PHE A 216 -26.05 2.84 8.31
CA PHE A 216 -26.87 3.40 7.23
C PHE A 216 -26.88 2.49 5.99
N LEU A 217 -25.72 1.97 5.59
CA LEU A 217 -25.61 1.04 4.46
C LEU A 217 -26.39 -0.26 4.69
N GLU A 218 -26.35 -0.80 5.91
CA GLU A 218 -27.17 -1.96 6.30
C GLU A 218 -28.67 -1.63 6.25
N GLN A 219 -29.11 -0.44 6.68
CA GLN A 219 -30.52 -0.04 6.55
C GLN A 219 -30.96 0.10 5.08
N LEU A 220 -30.06 0.54 4.20
CA LEU A 220 -30.34 0.74 2.78
C LEU A 220 -30.37 -0.58 1.99
N GLN A 221 -29.41 -1.47 2.25
CA GLN A 221 -29.20 -2.70 1.49
C GLN A 221 -29.86 -3.93 2.14
N GLY A 222 -30.16 -3.86 3.43
CA GLY A 222 -30.52 -5.00 4.26
C GLY A 222 -29.29 -5.76 4.78
N PRO A 223 -29.50 -6.79 5.64
CA PRO A 223 -28.43 -7.62 6.17
C PRO A 223 -27.62 -8.28 5.03
N SER A 224 -26.32 -8.02 5.00
CA SER A 224 -25.41 -8.52 3.97
C SER A 224 -24.08 -8.99 4.56
N SER A 225 -23.31 -9.77 3.80
CA SER A 225 -21.96 -10.20 4.19
C SER A 225 -20.87 -9.27 3.64
N ILE A 226 -21.26 -8.15 3.01
CA ILE A 226 -20.36 -7.21 2.33
C ILE A 226 -19.32 -6.64 3.30
N TYR A 227 -19.71 -6.46 4.56
CA TYR A 227 -18.86 -5.94 5.64
C TYR A 227 -18.49 -7.01 6.66
N ASN A 228 -18.52 -8.29 6.28
CA ASN A 228 -17.91 -9.34 7.11
C ASN A 228 -16.40 -9.36 6.92
N MET A 229 -15.66 -9.44 8.02
CA MET A 229 -14.24 -9.78 8.06
C MET A 229 -14.11 -11.24 8.48
N ALA A 230 -13.87 -12.12 7.51
CA ALA A 230 -13.72 -13.56 7.76
C ALA A 230 -12.24 -13.96 7.73
N VAL A 231 -11.83 -14.75 8.72
CA VAL A 231 -10.52 -15.38 8.78
C VAL A 231 -10.72 -16.88 8.95
N ALA A 232 -10.08 -17.67 8.09
CA ALA A 232 -9.98 -19.11 8.27
C ALA A 232 -8.52 -19.52 8.52
N LEU A 233 -8.30 -20.31 9.55
CA LEU A 233 -7.00 -20.87 9.91
C LEU A 233 -7.11 -22.39 9.95
N ARG A 234 -6.20 -23.08 9.27
CA ARG A 234 -5.91 -24.48 9.57
C ARG A 234 -5.00 -24.52 10.79
N LEU A 235 -5.40 -25.30 11.79
CA LEU A 235 -4.70 -25.48 13.04
C LEU A 235 -4.25 -26.93 13.13
N ASP A 236 -2.93 -27.14 13.06
CA ASP A 236 -2.30 -28.45 13.12
C ASP A 236 -1.61 -28.62 14.49
N GLY A 237 -2.08 -29.57 15.30
CA GLY A 237 -1.59 -29.87 16.64
C GLY A 237 -2.70 -30.19 17.66
N ASN A 238 -2.30 -30.47 18.90
CA ASN A 238 -3.22 -30.78 20.00
C ASN A 238 -3.90 -29.51 20.53
N LEU A 239 -5.16 -29.30 20.15
CA LEU A 239 -5.94 -28.12 20.46
C LEU A 239 -7.01 -28.41 21.53
N ASP A 240 -7.05 -27.63 22.60
CA ASP A 240 -8.15 -27.64 23.55
C ASP A 240 -9.29 -26.70 23.09
N ALA A 241 -10.28 -27.28 22.41
CA ALA A 241 -11.42 -26.53 21.90
C ALA A 241 -12.25 -25.83 23.00
N ALA A 242 -12.28 -26.37 24.23
CA ALA A 242 -13.02 -25.75 25.33
C ALA A 242 -12.25 -24.56 25.89
N ALA A 243 -10.93 -24.67 26.06
CA ALA A 243 -10.07 -23.56 26.44
C ALA A 243 -10.10 -22.43 25.40
N LEU A 244 -10.13 -22.77 24.10
CA LEU A 244 -10.25 -21.78 23.02
C LEU A 244 -11.59 -21.03 23.05
N GLY A 245 -12.71 -21.75 23.28
CA GLY A 245 -14.01 -21.11 23.45
C GLY A 245 -14.07 -20.18 24.67
N GLN A 246 -13.45 -20.56 25.79
CA GLN A 246 -13.33 -19.71 26.98
C GLN A 246 -12.41 -18.50 26.73
N ALA A 247 -11.32 -18.69 26.00
CA ALA A 247 -10.41 -17.61 25.65
C ALA A 247 -11.10 -16.57 24.77
N LEU A 248 -11.90 -17.00 23.80
CA LEU A 248 -12.72 -16.10 22.99
C LEU A 248 -13.72 -15.31 23.86
N ALA A 249 -14.32 -15.96 24.87
CA ALA A 249 -15.19 -15.28 25.84
C ALA A 249 -14.46 -14.16 26.60
N ASP A 250 -13.21 -14.40 27.00
CA ASP A 250 -12.40 -13.42 27.72
C ASP A 250 -12.05 -12.21 26.84
N VAL A 251 -11.70 -12.44 25.57
CA VAL A 251 -11.41 -11.38 24.60
C VAL A 251 -12.67 -10.54 24.35
N VAL A 252 -13.83 -11.17 24.16
CA VAL A 252 -15.12 -10.47 24.01
C VAL A 252 -15.49 -9.72 25.31
N GLY A 253 -15.14 -10.25 26.48
CA GLY A 253 -15.32 -9.55 27.75
C GLY A 253 -14.47 -8.28 27.85
N ARG A 254 -13.20 -8.37 27.41
CA ARG A 254 -12.19 -7.30 27.43
C ARG A 254 -12.52 -6.16 26.47
N HIS A 255 -12.96 -6.48 25.25
CA HIS A 255 -13.23 -5.50 24.18
C HIS A 255 -14.73 -5.29 24.00
N GLU A 256 -15.25 -4.13 24.41
CA GLU A 256 -16.68 -3.85 24.36
C GLU A 256 -17.26 -3.89 22.96
N SER A 257 -16.52 -3.45 21.93
CA SER A 257 -17.00 -3.39 20.55
C SER A 257 -17.49 -4.75 20.04
N LEU A 258 -16.85 -5.85 20.45
CA LEU A 258 -17.18 -7.21 20.04
C LEU A 258 -18.48 -7.73 20.66
N ARG A 259 -18.97 -7.06 21.70
CA ARG A 259 -20.24 -7.36 22.38
C ARG A 259 -21.22 -6.19 22.34
N THR A 260 -21.06 -5.28 21.38
CA THR A 260 -21.99 -4.17 21.16
C THR A 260 -23.01 -4.54 20.09
N LYS A 261 -24.29 -4.37 20.41
CA LYS A 261 -25.39 -4.40 19.42
C LYS A 261 -25.70 -2.99 18.95
N PHE A 262 -26.27 -2.86 17.76
CA PHE A 262 -26.60 -1.60 17.11
C PHE A 262 -28.11 -1.54 16.86
N GLY A 263 -28.81 -0.83 17.73
CA GLY A 263 -30.26 -0.63 17.63
C GLY A 263 -30.60 0.82 17.32
N ALA A 264 -31.86 1.08 16.96
CA ALA A 264 -32.40 2.42 16.89
C ALA A 264 -33.61 2.56 17.82
N VAL A 265 -33.66 3.65 18.59
CA VAL A 265 -34.82 4.04 19.40
C VAL A 265 -35.32 5.36 18.84
N ASP A 266 -36.60 5.41 18.46
CA ASP A 266 -37.21 6.58 17.81
C ASP A 266 -36.46 7.08 16.56
N GLY A 267 -35.83 6.15 15.83
CA GLY A 267 -35.05 6.43 14.63
C GLY A 267 -33.62 6.91 14.87
N ILE A 268 -33.18 7.03 16.13
CA ILE A 268 -31.82 7.42 16.49
C ILE A 268 -30.98 6.17 16.74
N PRO A 269 -29.91 5.92 15.96
CA PRO A 269 -29.06 4.76 16.17
C PRO A 269 -28.21 4.92 17.44
N GLN A 270 -28.03 3.82 18.18
CA GLN A 270 -27.25 3.78 19.42
C GLN A 270 -26.45 2.47 19.58
N GLN A 271 -25.35 2.56 20.33
CA GLN A 271 -24.52 1.44 20.77
C GLN A 271 -25.11 0.83 22.04
N LEU A 272 -25.42 -0.46 22.00
CA LEU A 272 -25.94 -1.25 23.13
C LEU A 272 -24.88 -2.25 23.58
N VAL A 273 -24.03 -1.83 24.52
CA VAL A 273 -22.94 -2.66 25.05
C VAL A 273 -23.52 -3.76 25.95
N VAL A 274 -23.46 -5.01 25.52
CA VAL A 274 -23.98 -6.17 26.28
C VAL A 274 -23.02 -6.49 27.42
N PRO A 275 -23.46 -6.67 28.68
CA PRO A 275 -22.59 -7.09 29.77
C PRO A 275 -21.85 -8.39 29.45
N ALA A 276 -20.55 -8.49 29.80
CA ALA A 276 -19.69 -9.62 29.39
C ALA A 276 -20.27 -11.01 29.73
N GLY A 277 -20.88 -11.17 30.92
CA GLY A 277 -21.50 -12.45 31.33
C GLY A 277 -22.84 -12.78 30.66
N GLN A 278 -23.39 -11.88 29.85
CA GLN A 278 -24.65 -12.04 29.11
C GLN A 278 -24.43 -12.10 27.59
N ALA A 279 -23.19 -11.96 27.12
CA ALA A 279 -22.89 -12.03 25.69
C ALA A 279 -22.99 -13.48 25.22
N GLU A 280 -23.96 -13.75 24.35
CA GLU A 280 -24.09 -15.05 23.67
C GLU A 280 -23.02 -15.15 22.58
N LEU A 281 -21.96 -15.88 22.88
CA LEU A 281 -20.88 -16.12 21.94
C LEU A 281 -21.38 -17.07 20.85
N GLY A 282 -21.26 -16.66 19.59
CA GLY A 282 -21.47 -17.55 18.44
C GLY A 282 -20.38 -18.61 18.26
N TRP A 283 -19.86 -19.20 19.35
CA TRP A 283 -18.84 -20.25 19.36
C TRP A 283 -19.46 -21.61 19.11
N GLN A 284 -19.00 -22.31 18.07
CA GLN A 284 -19.50 -23.63 17.71
C GLN A 284 -18.35 -24.58 17.40
N VAL A 285 -18.44 -25.82 17.88
CA VAL A 285 -17.51 -26.90 17.51
C VAL A 285 -18.28 -27.92 16.67
N VAL A 286 -17.84 -28.10 15.43
CA VAL A 286 -18.44 -29.03 14.46
C VAL A 286 -17.50 -30.22 14.28
N ASP A 287 -18.02 -31.43 14.40
CA ASP A 287 -17.27 -32.63 14.03
C ASP A 287 -17.32 -32.81 12.50
N ALA A 288 -16.19 -32.51 11.86
CA ALA A 288 -15.98 -32.63 10.43
C ALA A 288 -15.18 -33.90 10.09
N SER A 289 -15.04 -34.84 11.04
CA SER A 289 -14.35 -36.11 10.82
C SER A 289 -15.00 -36.87 9.66
N GLY A 290 -14.22 -37.18 8.63
CA GLY A 290 -14.69 -37.89 7.44
C GLY A 290 -15.40 -37.01 6.40
N TRP A 291 -15.42 -35.68 6.54
CA TRP A 291 -15.87 -34.80 5.47
C TRP A 291 -14.87 -34.78 4.31
N SER A 292 -15.35 -34.59 3.08
CA SER A 292 -14.47 -34.28 1.95
C SER A 292 -13.92 -32.86 2.08
N ALA A 293 -12.77 -32.59 1.45
CA ALA A 293 -12.19 -31.25 1.40
C ALA A 293 -13.15 -30.22 0.79
N ASP A 294 -13.91 -30.61 -0.24
CA ASP A 294 -14.90 -29.74 -0.89
C ASP A 294 -16.04 -29.36 0.06
N ARG A 295 -16.57 -30.33 0.81
CA ARG A 295 -17.62 -30.07 1.81
C ARG A 295 -17.10 -29.15 2.92
N LEU A 296 -15.90 -29.41 3.42
CA LEU A 296 -15.29 -28.56 4.45
C LEU A 296 -15.13 -27.12 3.95
N LYS A 297 -14.69 -26.94 2.70
CA LYS A 297 -14.56 -25.63 2.06
C LYS A 297 -15.92 -24.93 1.90
N GLU A 298 -16.94 -25.67 1.48
CA GLU A 298 -18.29 -25.13 1.31
C GLU A 298 -18.88 -24.63 2.65
N GLU A 299 -18.81 -25.45 3.69
CA GLU A 299 -19.33 -25.17 5.03
C GLU A 299 -18.53 -24.06 5.73
N ALA A 300 -17.20 -24.09 5.65
CA ALA A 300 -16.34 -23.01 6.14
C ALA A 300 -16.67 -21.68 5.44
N GLY A 301 -16.88 -21.71 4.11
CA GLY A 301 -17.32 -20.55 3.36
C GLY A 301 -18.73 -20.08 3.75
N ALA A 302 -19.64 -20.99 4.09
CA ALA A 302 -20.99 -20.65 4.52
C ALA A 302 -20.99 -19.88 5.85
N VAL A 303 -20.08 -20.23 6.78
CA VAL A 303 -19.85 -19.46 8.01
C VAL A 303 -19.42 -18.02 7.69
N GLY A 304 -18.49 -17.84 6.75
CA GLY A 304 -18.02 -16.51 6.28
C GLY A 304 -19.10 -15.65 5.63
N ARG A 305 -20.01 -16.27 4.88
CA ARG A 305 -21.08 -15.59 4.13
C ARG A 305 -22.36 -15.34 4.93
N ARG A 306 -22.48 -15.89 6.14
CA ARG A 306 -23.67 -15.66 6.97
C ARG A 306 -23.76 -14.18 7.33
N HIS A 307 -24.96 -13.62 7.29
CA HIS A 307 -25.23 -12.23 7.68
C HIS A 307 -25.26 -12.09 9.20
N PHE A 308 -25.04 -10.87 9.70
CA PHE A 308 -25.30 -10.52 11.09
C PHE A 308 -26.59 -9.72 11.17
N ASP A 309 -27.44 -9.98 12.17
CA ASP A 309 -28.46 -9.03 12.60
C ASP A 309 -27.92 -8.20 13.75
N LEU A 310 -27.32 -7.06 13.43
CA LEU A 310 -26.64 -6.21 14.40
C LEU A 310 -27.57 -5.66 15.50
N THR A 311 -28.90 -5.74 15.32
CA THR A 311 -29.86 -5.34 16.34
C THR A 311 -30.06 -6.41 17.42
N GLN A 312 -29.88 -7.70 17.07
CA GLN A 312 -30.20 -8.84 17.94
C GLN A 312 -28.98 -9.63 18.39
N GLU A 313 -27.93 -9.73 17.58
CA GLU A 313 -26.72 -10.51 17.88
C GLU A 313 -25.47 -9.64 17.95
N ILE A 314 -24.45 -10.13 18.65
CA ILE A 314 -23.15 -9.46 18.70
C ILE A 314 -22.42 -9.65 17.36
N PRO A 315 -21.56 -8.71 16.93
CA PRO A 315 -20.90 -8.69 15.62
C PRO A 315 -19.73 -9.69 15.52
N LEU A 316 -19.80 -10.84 16.18
CA LEU A 316 -18.74 -11.85 16.23
C LEU A 316 -19.30 -13.27 16.29
N ARG A 317 -18.76 -14.16 15.45
CA ARG A 317 -19.00 -15.60 15.49
C ARG A 317 -17.69 -16.36 15.26
N ALA A 318 -17.60 -17.58 15.77
CA ALA A 318 -16.47 -18.45 15.45
C ALA A 318 -16.88 -19.93 15.44
N THR A 319 -16.44 -20.65 14.42
CA THR A 319 -16.73 -22.08 14.25
C THR A 319 -15.42 -22.84 14.11
N LEU A 320 -15.25 -23.86 14.95
CA LEU A 320 -14.13 -24.80 14.89
C LEU A 320 -14.59 -26.13 14.30
N PHE A 321 -14.09 -26.45 13.12
CA PHE A 321 -14.28 -27.75 12.47
C PHE A 321 -13.15 -28.70 12.92
N ARG A 322 -13.50 -29.79 13.60
CA ARG A 322 -12.56 -30.87 13.95
C ARG A 322 -12.47 -31.84 12.77
N VAL A 323 -11.36 -31.83 12.05
CA VAL A 323 -11.14 -32.64 10.84
C VAL A 323 -10.51 -33.99 11.19
N ALA A 324 -9.57 -33.97 12.13
CA ALA A 324 -8.96 -35.14 12.76
C ALA A 324 -8.55 -34.80 14.20
N GLU A 325 -7.94 -35.74 14.92
CA GLU A 325 -7.51 -35.57 16.32
C GLU A 325 -6.58 -34.35 16.50
N GLU A 326 -5.64 -34.15 15.58
CA GLU A 326 -4.68 -33.03 15.61
C GLU A 326 -4.89 -32.05 14.44
N GLN A 327 -6.02 -32.09 13.75
CA GLN A 327 -6.28 -31.22 12.59
C GLN A 327 -7.62 -30.52 12.72
N HIS A 328 -7.57 -29.20 12.70
CA HIS A 328 -8.74 -28.36 12.88
C HIS A 328 -8.77 -27.23 11.85
N VAL A 329 -9.96 -26.72 11.57
CA VAL A 329 -10.16 -25.48 10.83
C VAL A 329 -10.98 -24.53 11.69
N LEU A 330 -10.40 -23.40 12.06
CA LEU A 330 -11.09 -22.31 12.76
C LEU A 330 -11.54 -21.29 11.73
N VAL A 331 -12.84 -20.98 11.70
CA VAL A 331 -13.40 -19.86 10.93
C VAL A 331 -13.95 -18.85 11.92
N ALA A 332 -13.34 -17.67 12.00
CA ALA A 332 -13.82 -16.55 12.79
C ALA A 332 -14.33 -15.45 11.86
N VAL A 333 -15.50 -14.89 12.16
CA VAL A 333 -16.08 -13.80 11.38
C VAL A 333 -16.50 -12.69 12.32
N VAL A 334 -16.03 -11.48 12.02
CA VAL A 334 -16.39 -10.26 12.75
C VAL A 334 -17.02 -9.29 11.76
N HIS A 335 -18.08 -8.60 12.15
CA HIS A 335 -18.62 -7.53 11.32
C HIS A 335 -17.73 -6.28 11.42
N HIS A 336 -17.44 -5.64 10.29
CA HIS A 336 -16.50 -4.50 10.19
C HIS A 336 -16.92 -3.29 11.05
N ILE A 337 -18.18 -3.23 11.51
CA ILE A 337 -18.66 -2.21 12.46
C ILE A 337 -18.01 -2.29 13.86
N ALA A 338 -17.46 -3.45 14.21
CA ALA A 338 -16.87 -3.72 15.52
C ALA A 338 -15.34 -3.89 15.49
N ALA A 339 -14.77 -4.12 14.31
CA ALA A 339 -13.35 -4.32 14.13
C ALA A 339 -12.90 -3.81 12.75
N ASP A 340 -11.63 -3.48 12.63
CA ASP A 340 -10.95 -3.16 11.38
C ASP A 340 -9.68 -3.99 11.20
N GLY A 341 -8.99 -3.83 10.07
CA GLY A 341 -7.76 -4.56 9.78
C GLY A 341 -6.70 -4.43 10.89
N TRP A 342 -6.61 -3.26 11.54
CA TRP A 342 -5.70 -3.03 12.66
C TRP A 342 -6.08 -3.79 13.92
N SER A 343 -7.38 -3.99 14.14
CA SER A 343 -7.92 -4.72 15.30
C SER A 343 -7.54 -6.19 15.32
N ILE A 344 -7.09 -6.77 14.20
CA ILE A 344 -6.72 -8.19 14.13
C ILE A 344 -5.50 -8.51 14.99
N THR A 345 -4.48 -7.66 14.97
CA THR A 345 -3.26 -7.85 15.77
C THR A 345 -3.54 -7.91 17.28
N PRO A 346 -4.18 -6.89 17.91
CA PRO A 346 -4.51 -6.97 19.34
C PRO A 346 -5.50 -8.08 19.66
N PHE A 347 -6.47 -8.37 18.78
CA PHE A 347 -7.39 -9.51 18.97
C PHE A 347 -6.65 -10.85 19.06
N VAL A 348 -5.71 -11.09 18.14
CA VAL A 348 -4.94 -12.34 18.07
C VAL A 348 -3.97 -12.47 19.23
N ALA A 349 -3.28 -11.38 19.58
CA ALA A 349 -2.40 -11.32 20.75
C ALA A 349 -3.17 -11.65 22.03
N ASP A 350 -4.36 -11.05 22.20
CA ASP A 350 -5.18 -11.30 23.37
C ASP A 350 -5.70 -12.74 23.39
N LEU A 351 -6.18 -13.24 22.25
CA LEU A 351 -6.70 -14.62 22.14
C LEU A 351 -5.63 -15.66 22.50
N GLY A 352 -4.39 -15.49 22.03
CA GLY A 352 -3.28 -16.39 22.36
C GLY A 352 -2.95 -16.39 23.86
N SER A 353 -2.90 -15.21 24.48
CA SER A 353 -2.64 -15.06 25.92
C SER A 353 -3.77 -15.66 26.79
N ALA A 354 -5.04 -15.42 26.40
CA ALA A 354 -6.18 -16.04 27.06
C ALA A 354 -6.18 -17.56 26.91
N TYR A 355 -5.91 -18.07 25.71
CA TYR A 355 -5.85 -19.51 25.47
C TYR A 355 -4.80 -20.19 26.36
N ALA A 356 -3.59 -19.63 26.45
CA ALA A 356 -2.54 -20.14 27.33
C ALA A 356 -2.97 -20.15 28.80
N SER A 357 -3.65 -19.10 29.26
CA SER A 357 -4.17 -19.02 30.64
C SER A 357 -5.27 -20.05 30.91
N ARG A 358 -6.19 -20.23 29.96
CA ARG A 358 -7.30 -21.19 30.06
C ARG A 358 -6.84 -22.64 30.01
N CYS A 359 -5.84 -22.96 29.19
CA CYS A 359 -5.19 -24.27 29.21
C CYS A 359 -4.55 -24.58 30.58
N ALA A 360 -4.06 -23.55 31.29
CA ALA A 360 -3.55 -23.66 32.65
C ALA A 360 -4.64 -23.65 33.74
N GLY A 361 -5.93 -23.64 33.36
CA GLY A 361 -7.06 -23.67 34.29
C GLY A 361 -7.31 -22.36 35.05
N ARG A 362 -6.78 -21.22 34.59
CA ARG A 362 -6.95 -19.91 35.21
C ARG A 362 -7.55 -18.89 34.24
N ALA A 363 -8.19 -17.86 34.77
CA ALA A 363 -8.59 -16.70 33.98
C ALA A 363 -7.34 -15.92 33.55
N PRO A 364 -7.36 -15.26 32.38
CA PRO A 364 -6.25 -14.42 31.96
C PRO A 364 -6.10 -13.19 32.86
N GLU A 365 -4.86 -12.83 33.14
CA GLU A 365 -4.48 -11.66 33.93
C GLU A 365 -3.87 -10.62 32.99
N TRP A 366 -4.58 -9.52 32.80
CA TRP A 366 -4.17 -8.42 31.94
C TRP A 366 -4.64 -7.10 32.51
N ALA A 367 -3.85 -6.06 32.26
CA ALA A 367 -4.21 -4.70 32.65
C ALA A 367 -5.52 -4.29 31.96
N PRO A 368 -6.44 -3.61 32.66
CA PRO A 368 -7.61 -3.01 32.03
C PRO A 368 -7.19 -2.06 30.91
N LEU A 369 -7.94 -2.04 29.81
CA LEU A 369 -7.76 -1.05 28.76
C LEU A 369 -8.01 0.36 29.32
N SER A 370 -7.18 1.33 28.94
CA SER A 370 -7.27 2.72 29.41
C SER A 370 -8.58 3.40 28.97
N VAL A 371 -9.11 3.01 27.81
CA VAL A 371 -10.36 3.47 27.21
C VAL A 371 -11.06 2.34 26.47
N GLN A 372 -12.36 2.48 26.26
CA GLN A 372 -13.16 1.61 25.39
C GLN A 372 -13.65 2.37 24.15
N TYR A 373 -14.19 1.65 23.17
CA TYR A 373 -14.64 2.24 21.91
C TYR A 373 -15.75 3.31 22.10
N ALA A 374 -16.60 3.14 23.12
CA ALA A 374 -17.59 4.14 23.51
C ALA A 374 -16.94 5.46 23.96
N ASP A 375 -15.82 5.40 24.68
CA ASP A 375 -15.09 6.59 25.12
C ASP A 375 -14.49 7.33 23.93
N TYR A 376 -13.91 6.60 22.97
CA TYR A 376 -13.46 7.15 21.69
C TYR A 376 -14.60 7.85 20.93
N THR A 377 -15.77 7.22 20.88
CA THR A 377 -16.93 7.77 20.17
C THR A 377 -17.35 9.13 20.74
N LEU A 378 -17.46 9.22 22.08
CA LEU A 378 -17.85 10.45 22.77
C LEU A 378 -16.77 11.53 22.63
N TRP A 379 -15.51 11.13 22.79
CA TRP A 379 -14.35 12.02 22.64
C TRP A 379 -14.26 12.59 21.22
N GLN A 380 -14.45 11.77 20.19
CA GLN A 380 -14.41 12.20 18.79
C GLN A 380 -15.49 13.24 18.49
N GLN A 381 -16.73 13.01 18.94
CA GLN A 381 -17.83 13.94 18.69
C GLN A 381 -17.65 15.28 19.41
N GLU A 382 -17.17 15.26 20.66
CA GLU A 382 -16.90 16.49 21.41
C GLU A 382 -15.80 17.32 20.73
N TRP A 383 -14.69 16.68 20.36
CA TRP A 383 -13.55 17.36 19.75
C TRP A 383 -13.88 17.91 18.36
N LEU A 384 -14.55 17.12 17.52
CA LEU A 384 -14.87 17.51 16.15
C LEU A 384 -15.96 18.58 16.09
N GLY A 385 -16.87 18.58 17.07
CA GLY A 385 -18.03 19.46 17.09
C GLY A 385 -19.08 19.05 16.06
N SER A 386 -19.91 20.01 15.67
CA SER A 386 -21.05 19.79 14.76
C SER A 386 -20.81 20.42 13.40
N THR A 387 -21.20 19.72 12.33
CA THR A 387 -21.19 20.27 10.96
C THR A 387 -22.08 21.52 10.78
N SER A 388 -23.01 21.75 11.71
CA SER A 388 -23.86 22.95 11.75
C SER A 388 -23.17 24.17 12.38
N ASP A 389 -22.07 23.97 13.10
CA ASP A 389 -21.28 25.03 13.72
C ASP A 389 -20.09 25.37 12.81
N PRO A 390 -20.08 26.56 12.14
CA PRO A 390 -19.03 26.95 11.22
C PRO A 390 -17.64 27.02 11.84
N ASP A 391 -17.55 27.25 13.14
CA ASP A 391 -16.27 27.39 13.87
C ASP A 391 -15.75 26.03 14.40
N SER A 392 -16.49 24.94 14.17
CA SER A 392 -16.07 23.59 14.56
C SER A 392 -14.94 23.03 13.68
N VAL A 393 -14.18 22.10 14.25
CA VAL A 393 -13.09 21.41 13.54
C VAL A 393 -13.63 20.67 12.32
N ILE A 394 -14.75 19.94 12.48
CA ILE A 394 -15.33 19.17 11.38
C ILE A 394 -15.86 20.07 10.26
N ALA A 395 -16.45 21.23 10.57
CA ALA A 395 -16.94 22.16 9.55
C ALA A 395 -15.78 22.77 8.74
N THR A 396 -14.69 23.13 9.43
CA THR A 396 -13.47 23.64 8.78
C THR A 396 -12.86 22.60 7.84
N GLN A 397 -12.70 21.37 8.31
CA GLN A 397 -12.16 20.30 7.47
C GLN A 397 -13.10 19.92 6.32
N LEU A 398 -14.42 19.95 6.54
CA LEU A 398 -15.40 19.67 5.50
C LEU A 398 -15.39 20.73 4.39
N ALA A 399 -15.17 22.01 4.73
CA ALA A 399 -15.04 23.08 3.75
C ALA A 399 -13.81 22.90 2.84
N TYR A 400 -12.69 22.41 3.38
CA TYR A 400 -11.53 22.02 2.58
C TYR A 400 -11.89 20.94 1.55
N TRP A 401 -12.56 19.87 1.99
CA TRP A 401 -12.94 18.78 1.10
C TRP A 401 -13.96 19.19 0.04
N GLU A 402 -14.90 20.07 0.39
CA GLU A 402 -15.87 20.65 -0.55
C GLU A 402 -15.16 21.41 -1.68
N GLN A 403 -14.12 22.18 -1.34
CA GLN A 403 -13.31 22.88 -2.33
C GLN A 403 -12.44 21.94 -3.16
N GLU A 404 -11.78 20.97 -2.53
CA GLU A 404 -10.84 20.05 -3.19
C GLU A 404 -11.54 19.09 -4.17
N LEU A 405 -12.77 18.68 -3.85
CA LEU A 405 -13.57 17.75 -4.63
C LEU A 405 -14.66 18.45 -5.47
N ALA A 406 -14.62 19.78 -5.56
CA ALA A 406 -15.50 20.56 -6.43
C ALA A 406 -15.34 20.10 -7.88
N ASP A 407 -16.45 19.92 -8.59
CA ASP A 407 -16.48 19.48 -10.00
C ASP A 407 -15.81 18.11 -10.24
N LEU A 408 -15.67 17.27 -9.20
CA LEU A 408 -15.18 15.90 -9.38
C LEU A 408 -16.12 15.15 -10.36
N PRO A 409 -15.58 14.45 -11.38
CA PRO A 409 -16.39 13.61 -12.26
C PRO A 409 -17.21 12.60 -11.46
N GLU A 410 -18.45 12.33 -11.91
CA GLU A 410 -19.36 11.40 -11.22
C GLU A 410 -18.73 10.01 -11.02
N ARG A 411 -17.95 9.58 -12.03
CA ARG A 411 -17.31 8.27 -12.06
C ARG A 411 -16.08 8.28 -12.94
N LEU A 412 -15.06 7.54 -12.54
CA LEU A 412 -13.95 7.13 -13.39
C LEU A 412 -14.41 6.03 -14.35
N GLU A 413 -14.34 6.26 -15.67
CA GLU A 413 -14.77 5.29 -16.67
C GLU A 413 -13.74 4.17 -16.85
N LEU A 414 -13.87 3.09 -16.08
CA LEU A 414 -12.99 1.93 -16.18
C LEU A 414 -13.34 1.05 -17.39
N PRO A 415 -12.36 0.37 -18.00
CA PRO A 415 -12.60 -0.60 -19.08
C PRO A 415 -13.17 -1.91 -18.51
N THR A 416 -14.45 -1.89 -18.16
CA THR A 416 -15.17 -3.05 -17.62
C THR A 416 -15.45 -4.09 -18.70
N ASP A 417 -15.47 -5.37 -18.32
CA ASP A 417 -15.80 -6.48 -19.22
C ASP A 417 -17.31 -6.52 -19.54
N ARG A 418 -18.11 -5.91 -18.68
CA ARG A 418 -19.58 -5.84 -18.76
C ARG A 418 -20.06 -4.44 -18.38
N PRO A 419 -21.21 -3.99 -18.91
CA PRO A 419 -21.82 -2.74 -18.46
C PRO A 419 -22.25 -2.84 -17.00
N TYR A 420 -22.26 -1.71 -16.29
CA TYR A 420 -22.75 -1.66 -14.91
C TYR A 420 -24.22 -2.07 -14.83
N PRO A 421 -24.60 -2.96 -13.90
CA PRO A 421 -26.00 -3.30 -13.67
C PRO A 421 -26.74 -2.13 -12.99
N PRO A 422 -28.09 -2.07 -13.05
CA PRO A 422 -28.88 -1.04 -12.36
C PRO A 422 -28.78 -1.06 -10.83
N VAL A 423 -28.38 -2.20 -10.25
CA VAL A 423 -28.07 -2.37 -8.83
C VAL A 423 -26.88 -3.31 -8.74
N ALA A 424 -25.85 -2.93 -7.99
CA ALA A 424 -24.69 -3.78 -7.73
C ALA A 424 -25.11 -5.00 -6.90
N ASP A 425 -24.67 -6.20 -7.30
CA ASP A 425 -24.88 -7.41 -6.50
C ASP A 425 -23.78 -7.62 -5.43
N TYR A 426 -22.73 -6.79 -5.49
CA TYR A 426 -21.54 -6.80 -4.64
C TYR A 426 -20.82 -8.16 -4.59
N GLN A 427 -21.07 -9.05 -5.55
CA GLN A 427 -20.30 -10.28 -5.68
C GLN A 427 -18.89 -9.95 -6.12
N GLY A 428 -17.94 -10.57 -5.44
CA GLY A 428 -16.53 -10.28 -5.60
C GLY A 428 -15.68 -11.52 -5.77
N SER A 429 -14.56 -11.32 -6.44
CA SER A 429 -13.45 -12.26 -6.49
C SER A 429 -12.15 -11.47 -6.30
N SER A 430 -11.02 -12.17 -6.24
CA SER A 430 -9.74 -11.54 -5.99
C SER A 430 -8.63 -12.13 -6.85
N VAL A 431 -7.59 -11.32 -7.10
CA VAL A 431 -6.39 -11.73 -7.83
C VAL A 431 -5.18 -11.42 -6.97
N ALA A 432 -4.31 -12.40 -6.76
CA ALA A 432 -3.05 -12.20 -6.05
C ALA A 432 -2.10 -11.28 -6.84
N VAL A 433 -1.37 -10.46 -6.10
CA VAL A 433 -0.31 -9.58 -6.58
C VAL A 433 1.02 -10.08 -6.02
N GLU A 434 1.98 -10.33 -6.91
CA GLU A 434 3.33 -10.74 -6.54
C GLU A 434 4.32 -10.02 -7.45
N TRP A 435 4.96 -9.00 -6.89
CA TRP A 435 5.98 -8.22 -7.58
C TRP A 435 7.36 -8.50 -6.98
N PRO A 436 8.41 -8.49 -7.81
CA PRO A 436 9.73 -8.95 -7.41
C PRO A 436 10.44 -7.96 -6.47
N ALA A 437 11.42 -8.45 -5.70
CA ALA A 437 12.17 -7.67 -4.72
C ALA A 437 12.92 -6.48 -5.35
N GLU A 438 13.35 -6.61 -6.61
CA GLU A 438 13.98 -5.53 -7.36
C GLU A 438 13.04 -4.33 -7.53
N LEU A 439 11.74 -4.57 -7.76
CA LEU A 439 10.77 -3.49 -7.88
C LEU A 439 10.54 -2.79 -6.54
N GLN A 440 10.49 -3.56 -5.44
CA GLN A 440 10.40 -3.00 -4.09
C GLN A 440 11.58 -2.05 -3.81
N GLN A 441 12.80 -2.46 -4.16
CA GLN A 441 14.00 -1.64 -3.97
C GLN A 441 13.98 -0.37 -4.84
N GLN A 442 13.49 -0.46 -6.09
CA GLN A 442 13.33 0.69 -6.97
C GLN A 442 12.31 1.69 -6.44
N VAL A 443 11.16 1.20 -5.96
CA VAL A 443 10.11 2.01 -5.32
C VAL A 443 10.67 2.72 -4.09
N ALA A 444 11.33 2.00 -3.18
CA ALA A 444 11.92 2.58 -1.97
C ALA A 444 13.01 3.62 -2.28
N ARG A 445 13.82 3.39 -3.34
CA ARG A 445 14.82 4.35 -3.80
C ARG A 445 14.17 5.66 -4.27
N VAL A 446 13.18 5.57 -5.16
CA VAL A 446 12.49 6.75 -5.71
C VAL A 446 11.70 7.49 -4.64
N ALA A 447 11.05 6.76 -3.73
CA ALA A 447 10.39 7.34 -2.57
C ALA A 447 11.35 8.26 -1.79
N ARG A 448 12.53 7.74 -1.44
CA ARG A 448 13.58 8.51 -0.74
C ARG A 448 14.12 9.69 -1.55
N GLU A 449 14.42 9.50 -2.83
CA GLU A 449 14.93 10.56 -3.72
C GLU A 449 13.98 11.77 -3.82
N HIS A 450 12.66 11.53 -3.68
CA HIS A 450 11.62 12.55 -3.79
C HIS A 450 10.99 12.96 -2.45
N GLY A 451 11.54 12.49 -1.32
CA GLY A 451 10.97 12.77 0.01
C GLY A 451 9.52 12.30 0.15
N ALA A 452 9.19 11.18 -0.48
CA ALA A 452 7.90 10.52 -0.51
C ALA A 452 7.98 9.14 0.15
N THR A 453 6.84 8.47 0.34
CA THR A 453 6.79 7.08 0.84
C THR A 453 6.59 6.10 -0.31
N SER A 454 6.94 4.81 -0.11
CA SER A 454 6.65 3.75 -1.09
C SER A 454 5.16 3.76 -1.49
N PHE A 455 4.27 4.01 -0.53
CA PHE A 455 2.84 4.11 -0.79
C PHE A 455 2.49 5.26 -1.75
N MET A 456 3.11 6.44 -1.61
CA MET A 456 2.91 7.57 -2.52
C MET A 456 3.38 7.24 -3.95
N VAL A 457 4.48 6.49 -4.10
CA VAL A 457 4.95 6.02 -5.42
C VAL A 457 3.92 5.07 -6.05
N VAL A 458 3.32 4.18 -5.26
CA VAL A 458 2.26 3.27 -5.73
C VAL A 458 0.97 4.02 -6.06
N GLN A 459 0.59 5.04 -5.29
CA GLN A 459 -0.53 5.94 -5.61
C GLN A 459 -0.30 6.67 -6.93
N ALA A 460 0.91 7.19 -7.17
CA ALA A 460 1.26 7.86 -8.43
C ALA A 460 1.17 6.89 -9.62
N ALA A 461 1.71 5.68 -9.49
CA ALA A 461 1.62 4.66 -10.55
C ALA A 461 0.17 4.25 -10.84
N LEU A 462 -0.63 4.07 -9.79
CA LEU A 462 -2.05 3.72 -9.94
C LEU A 462 -2.80 4.85 -10.62
N ALA A 463 -2.59 6.10 -10.23
CA ALA A 463 -3.23 7.26 -10.86
C ALA A 463 -2.85 7.41 -12.33
N ALA A 464 -1.57 7.25 -12.68
CA ALA A 464 -1.10 7.28 -14.06
C ALA A 464 -1.73 6.17 -14.91
N LEU A 465 -1.83 4.95 -14.37
CA LEU A 465 -2.52 3.85 -15.03
C LEU A 465 -4.01 4.15 -15.24
N LEU A 466 -4.69 4.63 -14.20
CA LEU A 466 -6.11 4.92 -14.24
C LEU A 466 -6.45 6.07 -15.20
N ALA A 467 -5.61 7.10 -15.28
CA ALA A 467 -5.79 8.18 -16.24
C ALA A 467 -5.77 7.67 -17.68
N GLU A 468 -4.79 6.82 -18.02
CA GLU A 468 -4.67 6.23 -19.35
C GLU A 468 -5.85 5.31 -19.67
N LEU A 469 -6.28 4.48 -18.71
CA LEU A 469 -7.36 3.52 -18.94
C LEU A 469 -8.75 4.16 -19.03
N SER A 470 -8.95 5.28 -18.34
CA SER A 470 -10.22 6.01 -18.33
C SER A 470 -10.28 7.15 -19.35
N ALA A 471 -9.18 7.42 -20.05
CA ALA A 471 -9.01 8.59 -20.90
C ALA A 471 -9.36 9.92 -20.17
N SER A 472 -9.17 9.95 -18.85
CA SER A 472 -9.40 11.12 -17.99
C SER A 472 -8.09 11.59 -17.38
N SER A 473 -7.82 12.89 -17.44
CA SER A 473 -6.69 13.48 -16.72
C SER A 473 -7.01 13.78 -15.25
N ASP A 474 -8.27 13.78 -14.85
CA ASP A 474 -8.70 13.98 -13.46
C ASP A 474 -9.09 12.62 -12.86
N VAL A 475 -8.29 12.15 -11.90
CA VAL A 475 -8.40 10.82 -11.31
C VAL A 475 -8.57 10.93 -9.80
N ALA A 476 -9.63 10.32 -9.28
CA ALA A 476 -9.83 10.16 -7.85
C ALA A 476 -9.67 8.69 -7.43
N VAL A 477 -8.85 8.45 -6.41
CA VAL A 477 -8.68 7.14 -5.77
C VAL A 477 -8.99 7.22 -4.28
N GLY A 478 -9.67 6.20 -3.77
CA GLY A 478 -9.89 6.05 -2.33
C GLY A 478 -8.61 5.57 -1.65
N ILE A 479 -8.26 6.16 -0.51
CA ILE A 479 -7.19 5.69 0.36
C ILE A 479 -7.76 5.41 1.75
N ALA A 480 -7.38 4.27 2.34
CA ALA A 480 -7.79 3.92 3.69
C ALA A 480 -6.80 4.48 4.72
N THR A 481 -7.32 5.11 5.77
CA THR A 481 -6.53 5.53 6.94
C THR A 481 -6.89 4.68 8.15
N ALA A 482 -5.95 4.51 9.09
CA ALA A 482 -6.21 3.72 10.28
C ALA A 482 -7.17 4.39 11.27
N GLY A 483 -7.29 5.72 11.24
CA GLY A 483 -8.16 6.51 12.14
C GLY A 483 -7.81 6.41 13.64
N ARG A 484 -6.63 5.88 13.97
CA ARG A 484 -6.10 5.76 15.34
C ARG A 484 -5.10 6.87 15.61
N SER A 485 -5.63 8.06 15.89
CA SER A 485 -4.84 9.27 16.09
C SER A 485 -4.48 9.54 17.56
N ASP A 486 -4.67 8.55 18.44
CA ASP A 486 -4.29 8.56 19.86
C ASP A 486 -3.68 7.20 20.24
N PRO A 487 -2.51 7.15 20.91
CA PRO A 487 -1.86 5.89 21.30
C PRO A 487 -2.69 4.98 22.19
N GLY A 488 -3.63 5.54 22.97
CA GLY A 488 -4.57 4.76 23.80
C GLY A 488 -5.51 3.88 22.98
N LEU A 489 -5.58 4.09 21.67
CA LEU A 489 -6.36 3.27 20.75
C LEU A 489 -5.59 2.06 20.22
N ASP A 490 -4.25 2.00 20.31
CA ASP A 490 -3.45 0.97 19.62
C ASP A 490 -3.83 -0.47 20.02
N GLU A 491 -4.17 -0.69 21.30
CA GLU A 491 -4.55 -2.01 21.83
C GLU A 491 -6.05 -2.33 21.69
N LEU A 492 -6.87 -1.38 21.25
CA LEU A 492 -8.33 -1.50 21.28
C LEU A 492 -8.87 -2.17 20.01
N VAL A 493 -9.76 -3.15 20.17
CA VAL A 493 -10.55 -3.67 19.05
C VAL A 493 -11.71 -2.72 18.78
N GLY A 494 -11.89 -2.31 17.52
CA GLY A 494 -12.90 -1.31 17.15
C GLY A 494 -12.86 -0.95 15.67
N PHE A 495 -13.84 -0.19 15.19
CA PHE A 495 -13.88 0.28 13.81
C PHE A 495 -13.41 1.74 13.70
N PHE A 496 -12.15 1.96 13.33
CA PHE A 496 -11.54 3.31 13.28
C PHE A 496 -11.27 3.79 11.86
N VAL A 497 -11.22 2.86 10.89
CA VAL A 497 -10.84 3.17 9.50
C VAL A 497 -11.73 4.27 8.90
N ASN A 498 -11.08 5.26 8.29
CA ASN A 498 -11.73 6.25 7.45
C ASN A 498 -11.27 6.11 5.98
N THR A 499 -12.07 6.62 5.05
CA THR A 499 -11.76 6.65 3.63
C THR A 499 -11.53 8.09 3.21
N LEU A 500 -10.35 8.41 2.67
CA LEU A 500 -10.06 9.71 2.08
C LEU A 500 -10.04 9.59 0.56
N VAL A 501 -10.31 10.71 -0.12
CA VAL A 501 -10.26 10.79 -1.58
C VAL A 501 -8.99 11.52 -1.99
N LEU A 502 -8.09 10.82 -2.69
CA LEU A 502 -6.93 11.43 -3.31
C LEU A 502 -7.27 11.75 -4.77
N ARG A 503 -7.55 13.03 -5.04
CA ARG A 503 -7.79 13.54 -6.40
C ARG A 503 -6.50 14.05 -7.00
N LEU A 504 -6.18 13.64 -8.23
CA LEU A 504 -4.96 13.98 -8.94
C LEU A 504 -5.30 14.50 -10.34
N ASP A 505 -4.62 15.56 -10.74
CA ASP A 505 -4.73 16.16 -12.07
C ASP A 505 -3.44 15.88 -12.86
N LEU A 506 -3.60 15.07 -13.90
CA LEU A 506 -2.57 14.62 -14.84
C LEU A 506 -2.64 15.41 -16.16
N GLY A 507 -3.41 16.51 -16.19
CA GLY A 507 -3.53 17.39 -17.35
C GLY A 507 -2.21 18.05 -17.72
N GLY A 508 -2.00 18.31 -19.01
CA GLY A 508 -0.81 19.00 -19.51
C GLY A 508 0.45 18.14 -19.64
N ASP A 509 0.34 16.82 -19.50
CA ASP A 509 1.44 15.85 -19.65
C ASP A 509 2.63 16.14 -18.71
N PRO A 510 2.40 16.10 -17.38
CA PRO A 510 3.44 16.37 -16.38
C PRO A 510 4.54 15.31 -16.41
N THR A 511 5.66 15.59 -15.75
CA THR A 511 6.69 14.56 -15.51
C THR A 511 6.26 13.62 -14.38
N VAL A 512 6.92 12.47 -14.28
CA VAL A 512 6.75 11.56 -13.13
C VAL A 512 7.09 12.27 -11.80
N SER A 513 8.13 13.10 -11.78
CA SER A 513 8.51 13.90 -10.61
C SER A 513 7.38 14.85 -10.19
N ASP A 514 6.76 15.56 -11.15
CA ASP A 514 5.66 16.48 -10.87
C ASP A 514 4.45 15.74 -10.28
N LEU A 515 4.17 14.52 -10.76
CA LEU A 515 3.10 13.68 -10.24
C LEU A 515 3.40 13.22 -8.80
N LEU A 516 4.63 12.79 -8.51
CA LEU A 516 5.04 12.41 -7.15
C LEU A 516 4.92 13.58 -6.17
N ASP A 517 5.34 14.77 -6.59
CA ASP A 517 5.18 15.99 -5.79
C ASP A 517 3.71 16.34 -5.56
N GLN A 518 2.85 16.15 -6.57
CA GLN A 518 1.42 16.35 -6.44
C GLN A 518 0.79 15.34 -5.46
N VAL A 519 1.13 14.06 -5.57
CA VAL A 519 0.68 13.00 -4.66
C VAL A 519 1.11 13.31 -3.22
N ARG A 520 2.36 13.68 -3.01
CA ARG A 520 2.86 14.06 -1.68
C ARG A 520 2.07 15.25 -1.12
N ARG A 521 1.97 16.34 -1.86
CA ARG A 521 1.30 17.57 -1.41
C ARG A 521 -0.19 17.36 -1.13
N ARG A 522 -0.92 16.70 -2.03
CA ARG A 522 -2.36 16.44 -1.86
C ARG A 522 -2.62 15.34 -0.82
N GLY A 523 -1.77 14.31 -0.75
CA GLY A 523 -1.85 13.28 0.27
C GLY A 523 -1.64 13.83 1.69
N LEU A 524 -0.67 14.72 1.88
CA LEU A 524 -0.45 15.38 3.18
C LEU A 524 -1.62 16.29 3.56
N ALA A 525 -2.15 17.05 2.62
CA ALA A 525 -3.34 17.87 2.85
C ALA A 525 -4.58 17.01 3.17
N ALA A 526 -4.74 15.87 2.51
CA ALA A 526 -5.79 14.89 2.84
C ALA A 526 -5.65 14.37 4.28
N PHE A 527 -4.43 14.05 4.73
CA PHE A 527 -4.18 13.62 6.10
C PHE A 527 -4.45 14.72 7.14
N GLU A 528 -4.17 15.99 6.83
CA GLU A 528 -4.50 17.12 7.72
C GLU A 528 -6.01 17.30 7.94
N HIS A 529 -6.83 16.78 7.03
CA HIS A 529 -8.30 16.87 7.07
C HIS A 529 -8.96 15.50 7.20
N GLN A 530 -8.26 14.51 7.76
CA GLN A 530 -8.69 13.11 7.76
C GLN A 530 -9.83 12.79 8.72
N ASP A 531 -10.19 13.71 9.61
CA ASP A 531 -11.18 13.45 10.65
C ASP A 531 -12.62 13.60 10.14
N VAL A 532 -12.79 14.21 8.97
CA VAL A 532 -14.09 14.27 8.29
C VAL A 532 -14.51 12.86 7.86
N PRO A 533 -15.64 12.36 8.36
CA PRO A 533 -16.15 11.07 7.95
C PRO A 533 -16.53 11.08 6.47
N PHE A 534 -16.21 10.00 5.75
CA PHE A 534 -16.54 9.86 4.34
C PHE A 534 -18.03 10.14 4.01
N GLU A 535 -18.97 9.73 4.87
CA GLU A 535 -20.40 9.98 4.62
C GLU A 535 -20.81 11.44 4.81
N ALA A 536 -20.18 12.17 5.74
CA ALA A 536 -20.42 13.61 5.87
C ALA A 536 -19.96 14.35 4.60
N LEU A 537 -18.90 13.86 3.97
CA LEU A 537 -18.43 14.35 2.69
C LEU A 537 -19.41 14.04 1.54
N VAL A 538 -19.90 12.79 1.46
CA VAL A 538 -20.91 12.40 0.46
C VAL A 538 -22.20 13.20 0.63
N GLU A 539 -22.68 13.38 1.86
CA GLU A 539 -23.87 14.18 2.16
C GLU A 539 -23.69 15.64 1.73
N ARG A 540 -22.52 16.23 2.01
CA ARG A 540 -22.24 17.63 1.66
C ARG A 540 -22.09 17.85 0.15
N LEU A 541 -21.33 17.00 -0.53
CA LEU A 541 -21.12 17.09 -1.98
C LEU A 541 -22.39 16.73 -2.77
N ASN A 542 -23.27 15.93 -2.16
CA ASN A 542 -24.52 15.45 -2.73
C ASN A 542 -24.38 14.96 -4.19
N PRO A 543 -23.46 14.00 -4.47
CA PRO A 543 -23.29 13.45 -5.81
C PRO A 543 -24.57 12.70 -6.24
N ALA A 544 -24.69 12.42 -7.54
CA ALA A 544 -25.80 11.64 -8.05
C ALA A 544 -25.89 10.28 -7.32
N ARG A 545 -27.01 10.05 -6.61
CA ARG A 545 -27.20 8.81 -5.86
C ARG A 545 -27.34 7.65 -6.84
N SER A 546 -26.47 6.66 -6.69
CA SER A 546 -26.43 5.48 -7.53
C SER A 546 -26.38 4.22 -6.67
N LEU A 547 -27.16 3.21 -7.05
CA LEU A 547 -27.04 1.85 -6.51
C LEU A 547 -26.09 0.98 -7.36
N THR A 548 -25.50 1.54 -8.42
CA THR A 548 -24.69 0.78 -9.39
C THR A 548 -23.21 0.76 -9.05
N HIS A 549 -22.72 1.76 -8.32
CA HIS A 549 -21.30 1.94 -7.97
C HIS A 549 -21.15 2.77 -6.69
N HIS A 550 -19.96 2.72 -6.10
CA HIS A 550 -19.62 3.47 -4.89
C HIS A 550 -19.50 4.98 -5.19
N PRO A 551 -19.97 5.88 -4.30
CA PRO A 551 -19.88 7.33 -4.51
C PRO A 551 -18.41 7.80 -4.51
N LEU A 552 -18.13 8.87 -5.27
CA LEU A 552 -16.85 9.60 -5.38
C LEU A 552 -15.65 8.83 -5.96
N VAL A 553 -15.52 7.53 -5.66
CA VAL A 553 -14.34 6.71 -6.03
C VAL A 553 -14.76 5.29 -6.38
N GLN A 554 -14.18 4.76 -7.46
CA GLN A 554 -14.42 3.38 -7.92
C GLN A 554 -13.26 2.44 -7.58
N VAL A 555 -12.06 3.02 -7.40
CA VAL A 555 -10.83 2.30 -7.07
C VAL A 555 -10.34 2.75 -5.70
N MET A 556 -10.02 1.80 -4.85
CA MET A 556 -9.39 2.05 -3.54
C MET A 556 -8.02 1.36 -3.47
N VAL A 557 -7.08 2.00 -2.78
CA VAL A 557 -5.77 1.43 -2.50
C VAL A 557 -5.43 1.53 -1.01
N SER A 558 -4.92 0.44 -0.45
CA SER A 558 -4.44 0.34 0.94
C SER A 558 -3.03 -0.25 0.97
N TRP A 559 -2.25 0.19 1.96
CA TRP A 559 -0.84 -0.17 2.15
C TRP A 559 -0.62 -0.81 3.52
N GLN A 560 -1.01 -2.08 3.67
CA GLN A 560 -1.03 -2.78 4.97
C GLN A 560 -0.94 -4.31 4.80
N ASN A 561 -0.37 -5.00 5.78
CA ASN A 561 -0.32 -6.47 5.83
C ASN A 561 -1.73 -7.07 5.96
N PHE A 562 -1.97 -8.24 5.36
CA PHE A 562 -3.29 -8.87 5.32
C PHE A 562 -3.78 -9.35 6.68
N ALA A 563 -5.08 -9.20 6.94
CA ALA A 563 -5.73 -9.74 8.14
C ALA A 563 -5.45 -11.24 8.34
N ALA A 564 -5.47 -12.03 7.26
CA ALA A 564 -5.17 -13.47 7.30
C ALA A 564 -3.70 -13.74 7.64
N GLU A 565 -2.75 -13.00 7.06
CA GLU A 565 -1.33 -13.11 7.37
C GLU A 565 -1.06 -12.72 8.82
N GLN A 566 -1.64 -11.62 9.31
CA GLN A 566 -1.55 -11.20 10.71
C GLN A 566 -2.11 -12.27 11.67
N ALA A 567 -3.22 -12.92 11.31
CA ALA A 567 -3.83 -13.96 12.11
C ALA A 567 -2.98 -15.23 12.26
N THR A 568 -1.99 -15.47 11.38
CA THR A 568 -1.04 -16.58 11.53
C THR A 568 -0.11 -16.42 12.73
N SER A 569 0.03 -15.20 13.26
CA SER A 569 0.79 -14.94 14.50
C SER A 569 0.11 -15.49 15.75
N LEU A 570 -1.11 -16.02 15.63
CA LEU A 570 -1.86 -16.65 16.72
C LEU A 570 -1.07 -17.82 17.32
N ARG A 571 -0.68 -17.66 18.59
CA ARG A 571 0.03 -18.70 19.36
C ARG A 571 -0.97 -19.48 20.20
N LEU A 572 -1.19 -20.74 19.86
CA LEU A 572 -2.04 -21.68 20.61
C LEU A 572 -1.19 -22.82 21.20
N GLY A 573 -0.13 -22.48 21.92
CA GLY A 573 0.87 -23.45 22.39
C GLY A 573 1.71 -23.98 21.22
N ASP A 574 1.78 -25.30 21.07
CA ASP A 574 2.52 -25.98 19.99
C ASP A 574 1.71 -26.15 18.69
N VAL A 575 0.47 -25.64 18.65
CA VAL A 575 -0.40 -25.71 17.47
C VAL A 575 0.09 -24.75 16.39
N GLN A 576 0.35 -25.27 15.20
CA GLN A 576 0.73 -24.49 14.03
C GLN A 576 -0.52 -23.93 13.34
N ALA A 577 -0.62 -22.60 13.25
CA ALA A 577 -1.66 -21.93 12.49
C ALA A 577 -1.17 -21.63 11.06
N THR A 578 -1.96 -22.01 10.05
CA THR A 578 -1.73 -21.64 8.66
C THR A 578 -3.00 -21.02 8.06
N PRO A 579 -2.89 -19.94 7.27
CA PRO A 579 -4.06 -19.26 6.74
C PRO A 579 -4.71 -20.11 5.65
N LEU A 580 -6.03 -20.08 5.59
CA LEU A 580 -6.83 -20.64 4.51
C LEU A 580 -7.61 -19.51 3.83
N ASP A 581 -7.89 -19.68 2.54
CA ASP A 581 -8.71 -18.75 1.77
C ASP A 581 -10.16 -18.76 2.30
N ALA A 582 -10.47 -17.79 3.15
CA ALA A 582 -11.82 -17.47 3.60
C ALA A 582 -12.41 -16.38 2.70
N GLU A 583 -12.71 -16.71 1.44
CA GLU A 583 -13.37 -15.74 0.57
C GLU A 583 -14.80 -15.46 1.08
N THR A 584 -15.06 -14.22 1.48
CA THR A 584 -16.44 -13.72 1.62
C THR A 584 -17.17 -13.67 0.27
N ARG A 585 -16.40 -13.67 -0.83
CA ARG A 585 -16.85 -13.50 -2.22
C ARG A 585 -17.66 -12.23 -2.43
N THR A 586 -17.23 -11.17 -1.75
CA THR A 586 -17.84 -9.85 -1.84
C THR A 586 -16.81 -8.82 -2.29
N ALA A 587 -17.22 -7.85 -3.08
CA ALA A 587 -16.40 -6.70 -3.45
C ALA A 587 -17.21 -5.41 -3.21
N ARG A 588 -16.71 -4.59 -2.28
CA ARG A 588 -17.37 -3.35 -1.82
C ARG A 588 -17.29 -2.21 -2.86
N MET A 589 -16.30 -2.30 -3.74
CA MET A 589 -15.98 -1.33 -4.77
C MET A 589 -15.59 -2.07 -6.04
N ASP A 590 -15.47 -1.34 -7.14
CA ASP A 590 -15.16 -1.94 -8.44
C ASP A 590 -13.77 -2.61 -8.42
N LEU A 591 -12.78 -1.94 -7.81
CA LEU A 591 -11.44 -2.47 -7.55
C LEU A 591 -10.92 -2.01 -6.19
N VAL A 592 -10.36 -2.93 -5.38
CA VAL A 592 -9.66 -2.61 -4.13
C VAL A 592 -8.28 -3.27 -4.16
N PHE A 593 -7.24 -2.44 -4.24
CA PHE A 593 -5.85 -2.86 -4.17
C PHE A 593 -5.41 -2.88 -2.70
N SER A 594 -5.13 -4.05 -2.14
CA SER A 594 -4.44 -4.18 -0.86
C SER A 594 -3.03 -4.66 -1.14
N LEU A 595 -2.04 -3.85 -0.80
CA LEU A 595 -0.63 -4.12 -1.11
C LEU A 595 0.23 -3.93 0.14
N ALA A 596 1.31 -4.68 0.24
CA ALA A 596 2.28 -4.58 1.32
C ALA A 596 3.69 -4.92 0.83
N GLU A 597 4.68 -4.31 1.48
CA GLU A 597 6.07 -4.74 1.35
C GLU A 597 6.30 -6.02 2.13
N ARG A 598 6.99 -6.97 1.50
CA ARG A 598 7.41 -8.22 2.11
C ARG A 598 8.89 -8.15 2.43
N PHE A 599 9.26 -8.68 3.58
CA PHE A 599 10.65 -8.82 4.00
C PHE A 599 10.88 -10.28 4.42
N ASN A 600 12.08 -10.79 4.17
CA ASN A 600 12.46 -12.13 4.64
C ASN A 600 12.93 -12.09 6.10
N ASP A 601 13.22 -13.26 6.69
CA ASP A 601 13.69 -13.39 8.08
C ASP A 601 14.99 -12.60 8.38
N ALA A 602 15.76 -12.25 7.34
CA ALA A 602 16.96 -11.43 7.46
C ALA A 602 16.67 -9.92 7.33
N GLY A 603 15.40 -9.52 7.23
CA GLY A 603 14.97 -8.14 7.04
C GLY A 603 15.23 -7.58 5.63
N ALA A 604 15.61 -8.42 4.67
CA ALA A 604 15.86 -7.97 3.30
C ALA A 604 14.55 -7.92 2.48
N PRO A 605 14.42 -6.98 1.52
CA PRO A 605 13.29 -6.89 0.60
C PRO A 605 12.97 -8.23 -0.06
N ALA A 606 11.71 -8.65 -0.02
CA ALA A 606 11.22 -9.92 -0.57
C ALA A 606 10.12 -9.70 -1.64
N GLY A 607 9.88 -8.46 -2.04
CA GLY A 607 8.89 -8.06 -3.04
C GLY A 607 7.74 -7.24 -2.47
N ILE A 608 6.90 -6.75 -3.35
CA ILE A 608 5.60 -6.16 -2.97
C ILE A 608 4.54 -7.21 -3.30
N GLY A 609 3.73 -7.55 -2.31
CA GLY A 609 2.70 -8.57 -2.44
C GLY A 609 1.32 -8.05 -2.08
N GLY A 610 0.30 -8.75 -2.53
CA GLY A 610 -1.03 -8.56 -2.01
C GLY A 610 -2.16 -9.12 -2.83
N VAL A 611 -3.29 -8.41 -2.86
CA VAL A 611 -4.50 -8.85 -3.55
C VAL A 611 -5.25 -7.67 -4.15
N VAL A 612 -5.88 -7.89 -5.29
CA VAL A 612 -6.88 -6.98 -5.86
C VAL A 612 -8.25 -7.65 -5.76
N GLU A 613 -9.12 -7.13 -4.90
CA GLU A 613 -10.53 -7.51 -4.87
C GLU A 613 -11.28 -6.75 -5.96
N PHE A 614 -12.20 -7.42 -6.64
CA PHE A 614 -12.94 -6.82 -7.75
C PHE A 614 -14.34 -7.38 -7.85
N ARG A 615 -15.25 -6.57 -8.40
CA ARG A 615 -16.63 -6.93 -8.65
C ARG A 615 -16.78 -7.84 -9.88
N THR A 616 -17.43 -8.99 -9.71
CA THR A 616 -17.58 -9.98 -10.79
C THR A 616 -18.71 -9.66 -11.77
N ASP A 617 -19.65 -8.80 -11.37
CA ASP A 617 -20.73 -8.33 -12.25
C ASP A 617 -20.23 -7.37 -13.34
N VAL A 618 -19.07 -6.72 -13.13
CA VAL A 618 -18.44 -5.81 -14.11
C VAL A 618 -17.08 -6.26 -14.65
N PHE A 619 -16.33 -7.10 -13.92
CA PHE A 619 -15.00 -7.56 -14.32
C PHE A 619 -14.82 -9.07 -14.34
N ASP A 620 -13.90 -9.53 -15.19
CA ASP A 620 -13.34 -10.87 -15.22
C ASP A 620 -11.94 -10.91 -14.60
N ALA A 621 -11.63 -12.03 -13.95
CA ALA A 621 -10.32 -12.25 -13.34
C ALA A 621 -9.15 -12.13 -14.34
N ALA A 622 -9.37 -12.41 -15.63
CA ALA A 622 -8.37 -12.25 -16.67
C ALA A 622 -8.03 -10.77 -16.94
N SER A 623 -9.05 -9.92 -16.96
CA SER A 623 -8.90 -8.47 -17.17
C SER A 623 -8.23 -7.82 -15.97
N VAL A 624 -8.60 -8.21 -14.75
CA VAL A 624 -7.94 -7.73 -13.52
C VAL A 624 -6.48 -8.20 -13.43
N ARG A 625 -6.16 -9.45 -13.80
CA ARG A 625 -4.76 -9.90 -13.93
C ARG A 625 -3.96 -9.05 -14.93
N THR A 626 -4.61 -8.61 -16.01
CA THR A 626 -3.99 -7.72 -16.99
C THR A 626 -3.75 -6.33 -16.40
N LEU A 627 -4.71 -5.79 -15.65
CA LEU A 627 -4.54 -4.53 -14.90
C LEU A 627 -3.36 -4.59 -13.91
N VAL A 628 -3.24 -5.67 -13.13
CA VAL A 628 -2.13 -5.87 -12.18
C VAL A 628 -0.78 -5.87 -12.90
N LYS A 629 -0.67 -6.54 -14.05
CA LYS A 629 0.56 -6.54 -14.87
C LYS A 629 0.88 -5.17 -15.45
N ARG A 630 -0.15 -4.42 -15.86
CA ARG A 630 0.00 -3.04 -16.36
C ARG A 630 0.48 -2.11 -15.24
N LEU A 631 -0.08 -2.22 -14.04
CA LEU A 631 0.37 -1.46 -12.87
C LEU A 631 1.84 -1.74 -12.53
N GLN A 632 2.24 -3.02 -12.54
CA GLN A 632 3.65 -3.40 -12.35
C GLN A 632 4.57 -2.74 -13.38
N ARG A 633 4.16 -2.69 -14.65
CA ARG A 633 4.93 -2.06 -15.73
C ARG A 633 5.04 -0.55 -15.55
N VAL A 634 3.92 0.11 -15.21
CA VAL A 634 3.91 1.54 -14.90
C VAL A 634 4.85 1.82 -13.74
N LEU A 635 4.77 1.04 -12.65
CA LEU A 635 5.69 1.15 -11.51
C LEU A 635 7.17 1.03 -11.94
N ALA A 636 7.51 0.01 -12.73
CA ALA A 636 8.87 -0.17 -13.22
C ALA A 636 9.33 0.99 -14.11
N ALA A 637 8.44 1.52 -14.96
CA ALA A 637 8.75 2.65 -15.84
C ALA A 637 8.98 3.94 -15.06
N ILE A 638 8.04 4.31 -14.18
CA ILE A 638 8.13 5.57 -13.41
C ILE A 638 9.32 5.56 -12.43
N THR A 639 9.71 4.38 -11.94
CA THR A 639 10.86 4.26 -11.02
C THR A 639 12.21 4.18 -11.74
N ALA A 640 12.21 3.90 -13.05
CA ALA A 640 13.43 3.88 -13.86
C ALA A 640 13.88 5.29 -14.28
N ASP A 641 12.94 6.17 -14.62
CA ASP A 641 13.22 7.56 -15.01
C ASP A 641 12.10 8.48 -14.51
N THR A 642 12.39 9.32 -13.51
CA THR A 642 11.41 10.26 -12.94
C THR A 642 11.30 11.58 -13.72
N ALA A 643 12.21 11.83 -14.68
CA ALA A 643 12.20 13.03 -15.51
C ALA A 643 11.38 12.84 -16.80
N GLN A 644 11.05 11.59 -17.15
CA GLN A 644 10.19 11.30 -18.29
C GLN A 644 8.78 11.87 -18.10
N ARG A 645 8.11 12.14 -19.22
CA ARG A 645 6.71 12.58 -19.22
C ARG A 645 5.76 11.42 -19.04
N LEU A 646 4.58 11.67 -18.48
CA LEU A 646 3.58 10.61 -18.30
C LEU A 646 3.13 10.00 -19.64
N SER A 647 3.04 10.80 -20.72
CA SER A 647 2.70 10.30 -22.06
C SER A 647 3.69 9.29 -22.63
N SER A 648 4.94 9.26 -22.15
CA SER A 648 5.94 8.26 -22.57
C SER A 648 5.91 6.98 -21.74
N VAL A 649 5.13 6.94 -20.65
CA VAL A 649 5.02 5.76 -19.78
C VAL A 649 4.18 4.69 -20.48
N GLY A 650 4.85 3.67 -21.03
CA GLY A 650 4.20 2.59 -21.75
C GLY A 650 3.37 1.68 -20.83
N VAL A 651 2.04 1.73 -20.96
CA VAL A 651 1.12 0.83 -20.24
C VAL A 651 1.03 -0.55 -20.91
N LEU A 652 1.22 -0.62 -22.24
CA LEU A 652 1.10 -1.84 -23.04
C LEU A 652 2.36 -2.69 -23.02
N ASP A 653 2.18 -4.00 -23.21
CA ASP A 653 3.30 -4.92 -23.41
C ASP A 653 3.63 -5.14 -24.89
N ALA A 654 4.72 -5.86 -25.17
CA ALA A 654 5.14 -6.12 -26.55
C ALA A 654 4.10 -6.93 -27.35
N ALA A 655 3.32 -7.80 -26.69
CA ALA A 655 2.27 -8.58 -27.33
C ALA A 655 1.03 -7.73 -27.63
N ASP A 656 0.67 -6.82 -26.71
CA ASP A 656 -0.36 -5.80 -26.92
C ASP A 656 0.02 -4.89 -28.10
N CYS A 657 1.25 -4.40 -28.15
CA CYS A 657 1.75 -3.59 -29.27
C CYS A 657 1.73 -4.37 -30.59
N ALA A 658 2.19 -5.63 -30.60
CA ALA A 658 2.16 -6.47 -31.80
C ALA A 658 0.72 -6.70 -32.30
N ARG A 659 -0.23 -6.92 -31.39
CA ARG A 659 -1.65 -7.07 -31.72
C ARG A 659 -2.24 -5.77 -32.28
N LEU A 660 -1.90 -4.61 -31.72
CA LEU A 660 -2.32 -3.32 -32.25
C LEU A 660 -1.70 -3.04 -33.62
N ASP A 661 -0.43 -3.40 -33.83
CA ASP A 661 0.24 -3.26 -35.13
C ASP A 661 -0.42 -4.13 -36.20
N GLU A 662 -0.91 -5.32 -35.82
CA GLU A 662 -1.70 -6.20 -36.70
C GLU A 662 -3.06 -5.60 -37.03
N VAL A 663 -3.84 -5.19 -36.02
CA VAL A 663 -5.18 -4.59 -36.19
C VAL A 663 -5.11 -3.27 -36.96
N GLY A 664 -4.10 -2.46 -36.68
CA GLY A 664 -3.85 -1.17 -37.36
C GLY A 664 -3.24 -1.33 -38.75
N HIS A 665 -3.04 -2.56 -39.25
CA HIS A 665 -2.39 -2.84 -40.52
C HIS A 665 -1.07 -2.07 -40.70
N ARG A 666 -0.29 -1.91 -39.63
CA ARG A 666 0.93 -1.09 -39.65
C ARG A 666 1.94 -1.60 -40.67
N SER A 667 2.00 -2.91 -40.86
CA SER A 667 2.81 -3.55 -41.89
C SER A 667 2.44 -3.14 -43.33
N VAL A 668 1.20 -2.72 -43.58
CA VAL A 668 0.75 -2.17 -44.88
C VAL A 668 1.15 -0.70 -45.00
N LEU A 669 0.92 0.08 -43.94
CA LEU A 669 1.27 1.51 -43.90
C LEU A 669 2.78 1.76 -44.04
N LEU A 670 3.61 0.84 -43.54
CA LEU A 670 5.06 0.92 -43.64
C LEU A 670 5.61 0.34 -44.96
N ARG A 671 4.77 -0.19 -45.86
CA ARG A 671 5.25 -0.63 -47.17
C ARG A 671 5.77 0.58 -47.96
N PRO A 672 6.97 0.50 -48.55
CA PRO A 672 7.42 1.54 -49.46
C PRO A 672 6.42 1.66 -50.61
N VAL A 673 5.78 2.82 -50.73
CA VAL A 673 4.95 3.15 -51.88
C VAL A 673 5.87 3.84 -52.88
N VAL A 674 5.87 3.37 -54.13
CA VAL A 674 6.45 4.16 -55.22
C VAL A 674 5.52 5.36 -55.41
N GLU A 675 5.97 6.55 -55.03
CA GLU A 675 5.20 7.79 -55.20
C GLU A 675 4.93 8.02 -56.69
N SER A 676 3.76 7.59 -57.15
CA SER A 676 3.24 7.89 -58.47
C SER A 676 2.04 8.80 -58.28
N SER A 677 2.04 9.93 -58.96
CA SER A 677 0.88 10.81 -58.95
C SER A 677 -0.32 10.08 -59.56
N VAL A 678 -1.54 10.42 -59.13
CA VAL A 678 -2.76 9.87 -59.74
C VAL A 678 -2.74 10.06 -61.27
N PRO A 679 -2.30 11.21 -61.83
CA PRO A 679 -2.09 11.34 -63.27
C PRO A 679 -1.06 10.38 -63.88
N ALA A 680 0.07 10.11 -63.20
CA ALA A 680 1.06 9.14 -63.70
C ALA A 680 0.50 7.71 -63.73
N LEU A 681 -0.23 7.30 -62.68
CA LEU A 681 -0.92 6.00 -62.65
C LEU A 681 -2.02 5.93 -63.71
N PHE A 682 -2.72 7.04 -63.95
CA PHE A 682 -3.70 7.15 -65.02
C PHE A 682 -3.04 6.98 -66.40
N GLY A 683 -1.88 7.61 -66.63
CA GLY A 683 -1.08 7.47 -67.84
C GLY A 683 -0.64 6.02 -68.11
N VAL A 684 -0.22 5.28 -67.09
CA VAL A 684 0.07 3.83 -67.22
C VAL A 684 -1.16 3.06 -67.72
N GLN A 685 -2.35 3.38 -67.20
CA GLN A 685 -3.60 2.74 -67.64
C GLN A 685 -3.99 3.14 -69.07
N VAL A 686 -3.70 4.39 -69.48
CA VAL A 686 -3.87 4.85 -70.87
C VAL A 686 -2.99 4.03 -71.82
N GLU A 687 -1.75 3.72 -71.43
CA GLU A 687 -0.86 2.86 -72.23
C GLU A 687 -1.34 1.40 -72.26
N CYS A 688 -1.76 0.85 -71.13
CA CYS A 688 -2.17 -0.55 -71.03
C CYS A 688 -3.50 -0.86 -71.72
N ALA A 689 -4.49 0.03 -71.64
CA ALA A 689 -5.84 -0.20 -72.14
C ALA A 689 -6.49 1.09 -72.67
N PRO A 690 -5.94 1.68 -73.75
CA PRO A 690 -6.30 3.03 -74.19
C PRO A 690 -7.78 3.16 -74.60
N ASP A 691 -8.33 2.13 -75.24
CA ASP A 691 -9.69 2.14 -75.79
C ASP A 691 -10.74 1.64 -74.77
N ALA A 692 -10.33 1.26 -73.56
CA ALA A 692 -11.25 0.91 -72.49
C ALA A 692 -11.97 2.17 -71.98
N VAL A 693 -13.26 2.04 -71.64
CA VAL A 693 -14.07 3.15 -71.13
C VAL A 693 -13.55 3.56 -69.75
N ALA A 694 -13.08 4.80 -69.62
CA ALA A 694 -12.59 5.38 -68.37
C ALA A 694 -13.71 6.05 -67.57
N VAL A 695 -14.55 6.84 -68.26
CA VAL A 695 -15.66 7.59 -67.64
C VAL A 695 -16.90 7.47 -68.52
N ARG A 696 -18.06 7.30 -67.89
CA ARG A 696 -19.35 7.23 -68.57
C ARG A 696 -20.38 8.10 -67.85
N PHE A 697 -21.07 8.94 -68.60
CA PHE A 697 -22.13 9.81 -68.09
C PHE A 697 -23.21 10.02 -69.15
N GLU A 698 -24.48 9.82 -68.79
CA GLU A 698 -25.67 10.07 -69.65
C GLU A 698 -25.57 9.57 -71.10
N GLY A 699 -25.09 8.35 -71.29
CA GLY A 699 -24.99 7.74 -72.63
C GLY A 699 -23.73 8.13 -73.43
N CYS A 700 -22.96 9.09 -72.94
CA CYS A 700 -21.61 9.40 -73.43
C CYS A 700 -20.57 8.59 -72.66
N SER A 701 -19.55 8.09 -73.36
CA SER A 701 -18.41 7.39 -72.78
C SER A 701 -17.13 7.98 -73.35
N LEU A 702 -16.15 8.24 -72.48
CA LEU A 702 -14.79 8.56 -72.87
C LEU A 702 -13.89 7.36 -72.52
N SER A 703 -13.09 6.94 -73.49
CA SER A 703 -12.00 6.01 -73.27
C SER A 703 -10.87 6.64 -72.45
N TYR A 704 -9.97 5.82 -71.89
CA TYR A 704 -8.79 6.31 -71.17
C TYR A 704 -7.98 7.28 -72.04
N ARG A 705 -7.77 6.96 -73.31
CA ARG A 705 -7.06 7.84 -74.26
C ARG A 705 -7.78 9.17 -74.47
N GLU A 706 -9.08 9.14 -74.75
CA GLU A 706 -9.84 10.37 -75.02
C GLU A 706 -9.88 11.30 -73.80
N LEU A 707 -9.98 10.73 -72.58
CA LEU A 707 -9.95 11.49 -71.35
C LEU A 707 -8.55 12.07 -71.05
N ASP A 708 -7.49 11.30 -71.28
CA ASP A 708 -6.11 11.74 -71.14
C ASP A 708 -5.81 12.93 -72.06
N GLU A 709 -6.11 12.81 -73.35
CA GLU A 709 -5.91 13.88 -74.33
C GLU A 709 -6.69 15.15 -73.98
N ALA A 710 -7.94 15.01 -73.52
CA ALA A 710 -8.77 16.14 -73.12
C ALA A 710 -8.22 16.84 -71.87
N SER A 711 -7.81 16.07 -70.86
CA SER A 711 -7.22 16.59 -69.63
C SER A 711 -5.86 17.24 -69.88
N ASN A 712 -5.02 16.66 -70.75
CA ASN A 712 -3.70 17.19 -71.09
C ASN A 712 -3.79 18.52 -71.85
N ARG A 713 -4.76 18.67 -72.77
CA ARG A 713 -5.06 19.96 -73.41
C ARG A 713 -5.44 21.04 -72.40
N LEU A 714 -6.27 20.70 -71.42
CA LEU A 714 -6.65 21.64 -70.36
C LEU A 714 -5.46 21.95 -69.44
N ALA A 715 -4.64 20.96 -69.09
CA ALA A 715 -3.45 21.15 -68.27
C ALA A 715 -2.45 22.11 -68.91
N HIS A 716 -2.18 21.98 -70.21
CA HIS A 716 -1.34 22.93 -70.93
C HIS A 716 -1.91 24.36 -70.94
N LEU A 717 -3.23 24.51 -71.12
CA LEU A 717 -3.89 25.82 -71.02
C LEU A 717 -3.74 26.42 -69.61
N LEU A 718 -3.91 25.62 -68.55
CA LEU A 718 -3.76 26.08 -67.16
C LEU A 718 -2.31 26.48 -66.85
N ALA A 719 -1.33 25.75 -67.37
CA ALA A 719 0.08 26.08 -67.22
C ALA A 719 0.42 27.44 -67.87
N GLU A 720 -0.19 27.78 -69.02
CA GLU A 720 -0.04 29.10 -69.65
C GLU A 720 -0.57 30.25 -68.77
N TYR A 721 -1.54 29.98 -67.89
CA TYR A 721 -2.07 30.93 -66.90
C TYR A 721 -1.37 30.87 -65.54
N GLY A 722 -0.25 30.15 -65.43
CA GLY A 722 0.59 30.11 -64.22
C GLY A 722 0.19 29.08 -63.16
N ALA A 723 -0.61 28.08 -63.54
CA ALA A 723 -0.93 26.93 -62.69
C ALA A 723 -0.22 25.67 -63.22
N GLY A 724 1.07 25.52 -62.91
CA GLY A 724 1.91 24.41 -63.35
C GLY A 724 3.20 24.25 -62.54
#